data_AF-A0A351J2Z2-F1
#
_entry.id   AF-A0A351J2Z2-F1
#
_cell.length_a   1.000
_cell.length_b   1.000
_cell.length_c   1.000
_cell.angle_alpha   90.00
_cell.angle_beta   90.00
_cell.angle_gamma   90.00
#
_symmetry.space_group_name_H-M   'P 1'
#
loop_
_entity.id
_entity.type
_entity.pdbx_description
1 polymer ?
#
loop_
_entity_poly.entity_id
_entity_poly.type
_entity_poly.pdbx_seq_one_letter_code
_entity_poly.pdbx_strand_id
1 'polypeptide(L)'
;KKFIERHAGHPVKRTDLNGYSGPCYLGLDIGSTTGKAALIDQDGGLLYSCYRNNEGSPLLSAMLMLKEIYSHLPKGAVITYSAVTGYGEELVRAAFSCDLGEVETVAHCTAAEYFLPGVEMILDIGGQDMKYMRVHDGVINTVILNEACSSGCGSFIETFAQSLGLTAQAFSLLGIQAKNPIDLGSRCTVFMNSKVKQAQKEAVSVGDISAGLCYSVVKNALYKVIMLKNPSELGNKMIVQGGTFLNDAILRSFEIITGKEVIRPDIAGLMGAFGAALLAKNAFKKGMQSSLIRASQLEAFSVDTQIARCKKCTNHCLLTVNLFNDGKKLITGNRCEKGAGLDRQQTVPNIFEYKYKRLFQYQPLEAQNAPRGTIGIPRVMNMYENYPFWFTFFTTLGIRVELSPESNRHIFESGMDTIPSDTACYPAKLVHGHIMALIKQNATHIFYPCIPKERAEINGADNHFNCPMVIAYAEVIHANIDALRENGVVLHHPFLPYDNKKALAHRLFDEFKTFGITINEVKNALRLAWAEDRRFKTDVQKAGEEVLLFLKKTGGRGVVLSGRPYHLDREINHGITNVITSMGLAVLTEDSVSHLGHVERPLRVLDQWMYHSRLYEAADFVSRQDNLELVLLNSFGCGPDSVAAEQAKEIVNQKGKTFTVIKMDEASNLGAVKIRLRSLKAAMEAQKGNRVCQTTHEPILKNSFLIKEVRNQYTILAPQMAPIHFALFQEAVCSEGYRLEVLSHVDKKDIEIGLKYVNNDSCYPSIIVIGQILRALQSGKYDLAHTAVIMSQTGGPCRASNYLALLKKALRTAGFHKVPILSLNIARLERGSSFPLTLPLLKKSIMAILYGDMLMKILFHIRPYEINTGSTNQLFAEWMTRCKANIRQGNDVVFRENMHEIVRDFENIPIRDEKKARVGLVGEILVKYHPVANNNLVDFIEDMGAEMVVPGLMDFFLYCAYGGESDNRFLGGSKMRRVISHAFILYVERYRKMMRTALENSRRFTAPATIFEMAKL
;
A
#
# COMPACT_ATOMS: atom_id res chain seq x y z
N LYS A 1 -26.07 31.96 -3.18
CA LYS A 1 -27.30 32.23 -2.40
C LYS A 1 -27.98 30.94 -1.93
N LYS A 2 -28.65 30.16 -2.79
CA LYS A 2 -29.30 28.87 -2.42
C LYS A 2 -28.43 27.93 -1.56
N PHE A 3 -27.15 27.78 -1.92
CA PHE A 3 -26.18 26.98 -1.16
C PHE A 3 -26.02 27.46 0.29
N ILE A 4 -25.90 28.77 0.51
CA ILE A 4 -25.72 29.38 1.83
C ILE A 4 -27.00 29.21 2.67
N GLU A 5 -28.16 29.47 2.07
CA GLU A 5 -29.46 29.37 2.75
C GLU A 5 -29.75 27.94 3.23
N ARG A 6 -29.46 26.91 2.41
CA ARG A 6 -29.64 25.50 2.81
C ARG A 6 -28.77 25.11 4.00
N HIS A 7 -27.48 25.48 3.96
CA HIS A 7 -26.54 25.14 5.03
C HIS A 7 -26.72 25.95 6.31
N ALA A 8 -27.54 27.01 6.28
CA ALA A 8 -27.99 27.71 7.49
C ALA A 8 -29.17 27.01 8.20
N GLY A 9 -29.80 26.01 7.57
CA GLY A 9 -31.03 25.36 8.05
C GLY A 9 -30.86 24.29 9.14
N HIS A 10 -29.63 23.98 9.57
CA HIS A 10 -29.36 22.94 10.58
C HIS A 10 -28.59 23.51 11.80
N PRO A 11 -29.14 24.50 12.52
CA PRO A 11 -28.51 25.04 13.71
C PRO A 11 -28.64 24.09 14.90
N VAL A 12 -27.63 24.06 15.76
CA VAL A 12 -27.77 23.47 17.10
C VAL A 12 -28.80 24.27 17.92
N LYS A 13 -29.63 23.56 18.69
CA LYS A 13 -30.47 24.21 19.71
C LYS A 13 -29.53 24.91 20.71
N ARG A 14 -29.65 26.22 20.86
CA ARG A 14 -28.87 27.02 21.82
C ARG A 14 -29.77 27.43 22.98
N THR A 15 -29.21 27.35 24.18
CA THR A 15 -29.83 27.84 25.41
C THR A 15 -28.92 28.92 25.97
N ASP A 16 -29.49 30.05 26.40
CA ASP A 16 -28.68 31.12 26.97
C ASP A 16 -28.08 30.64 28.31
N LEU A 17 -26.76 30.76 28.44
CA LEU A 17 -26.07 30.45 29.68
C LEU A 17 -26.37 31.50 30.76
N ASN A 18 -26.60 32.76 30.36
CA ASN A 18 -26.88 33.85 31.29
C ASN A 18 -28.28 33.66 31.92
N GLY A 19 -28.31 33.22 33.17
CA GLY A 19 -29.56 32.94 33.90
C GLY A 19 -30.01 31.48 33.86
N TYR A 20 -29.26 30.58 33.23
CA TYR A 20 -29.52 29.14 33.34
C TYR A 20 -29.31 28.62 34.77
N SER A 21 -30.22 27.79 35.26
CA SER A 21 -30.06 27.04 36.50
C SER A 21 -30.46 25.59 36.27
N GLY A 22 -29.59 24.66 36.65
CA GLY A 22 -29.80 23.24 36.43
C GLY A 22 -28.51 22.46 36.15
N PRO A 23 -28.64 21.15 35.90
CA PRO A 23 -27.51 20.31 35.53
C PRO A 23 -26.98 20.69 34.14
N CYS A 24 -25.67 20.68 34.01
CA CYS A 24 -24.94 20.86 32.76
C CYS A 24 -24.03 19.65 32.51
N TYR A 25 -23.78 19.34 31.25
CA TYR A 25 -22.88 18.27 30.83
C TYR A 25 -21.76 18.83 29.98
N LEU A 26 -20.52 18.45 30.29
CA LEU A 26 -19.33 18.96 29.62
C LEU A 26 -18.74 17.90 28.70
N GLY A 27 -18.44 18.28 27.47
CA GLY A 27 -17.63 17.49 26.56
C GLY A 27 -16.36 18.22 26.16
N LEU A 28 -15.24 17.52 26.17
CA LEU A 28 -13.94 18.01 25.71
C LEU A 28 -13.47 17.13 24.54
N ASP A 29 -13.13 17.73 23.39
CA ASP A 29 -12.44 17.06 22.30
C ASP A 29 -11.03 17.65 22.16
N ILE A 30 -10.04 16.88 22.58
CA ILE A 30 -8.65 17.31 22.64
C ILE A 30 -7.89 16.62 21.50
N GLY A 31 -7.88 17.26 20.33
CA GLY A 31 -7.18 16.76 19.15
C GLY A 31 -5.67 17.03 19.19
N SER A 32 -4.97 16.54 18.16
CA SER A 32 -3.52 16.75 17.98
C SER A 32 -3.16 18.20 17.64
N THR A 33 -4.07 18.97 17.03
CA THR A 33 -3.85 20.38 16.65
C THR A 33 -4.78 21.37 17.36
N THR A 34 -5.96 20.92 17.80
CA THR A 34 -7.00 21.81 18.34
C THR A 34 -7.75 21.17 19.50
N GLY A 35 -8.01 21.98 20.53
CA GLY A 35 -8.88 21.65 21.66
C GLY A 35 -10.24 22.30 21.50
N LYS A 36 -11.31 21.58 21.82
CA LYS A 36 -12.69 22.07 21.78
C LYS A 36 -13.43 21.66 23.04
N ALA A 37 -14.37 22.50 23.45
CA ALA A 37 -15.31 22.17 24.51
C ALA A 37 -16.74 22.51 24.12
N ALA A 38 -17.69 21.74 24.62
CA ALA A 38 -19.12 22.00 24.53
C ALA A 38 -19.76 21.76 25.90
N LEU A 39 -20.46 22.76 26.41
CA LEU A 39 -21.31 22.67 27.60
C LEU A 39 -22.76 22.63 27.13
N ILE A 40 -23.50 21.60 27.55
CA ILE A 40 -24.90 21.41 27.16
C ILE A 40 -25.83 21.34 28.37
N ASP A 41 -27.09 21.70 28.17
CA ASP A 41 -28.16 21.55 29.14
C ASP A 41 -28.73 20.11 29.19
N GLN A 42 -29.73 19.89 30.05
CA GLN A 42 -30.41 18.60 30.21
C GLN A 42 -31.20 18.13 28.98
N ASP A 43 -31.56 19.03 28.06
CA ASP A 43 -32.28 18.71 26.82
C ASP A 43 -31.29 18.51 25.64
N GLY A 44 -30.00 18.74 25.86
CA GLY A 44 -28.96 18.71 24.83
C GLY A 44 -28.81 20.02 24.04
N GLY A 45 -29.38 21.12 24.54
CA GLY A 45 -29.12 22.46 24.02
C GLY A 45 -27.72 22.94 24.38
N LEU A 46 -27.02 23.56 23.43
CA LEU A 46 -25.68 24.12 23.62
C LEU A 46 -25.76 25.41 24.44
N LEU A 47 -25.14 25.40 25.62
CA LEU A 47 -25.02 26.54 26.53
C LEU A 47 -23.75 27.36 26.26
N TYR A 48 -22.63 26.66 26.05
CA TYR A 48 -21.33 27.29 25.82
C TYR A 48 -20.45 26.42 24.93
N SER A 49 -19.56 27.04 24.17
CA SER A 49 -18.54 26.32 23.41
C SER A 49 -17.28 27.14 23.24
N CYS A 50 -16.13 26.46 23.18
CA CYS A 50 -14.87 27.09 22.83
C CYS A 50 -14.08 26.21 21.86
N TYR A 51 -13.34 26.86 20.96
CA TYR A 51 -12.44 26.22 20.00
C TYR A 51 -11.10 26.94 20.06
N ARG A 52 -10.01 26.20 20.32
CA ARG A 52 -8.67 26.77 20.47
C ARG A 52 -7.63 25.93 19.72
N ASN A 53 -6.63 26.59 19.14
CA ASN A 53 -5.40 25.92 18.73
C ASN A 53 -4.69 25.45 19.99
N ASN A 54 -4.15 24.23 19.98
CA ASN A 54 -3.46 23.71 21.15
C ASN A 54 -1.98 24.15 21.22
N GLU A 55 -1.42 24.73 20.15
CA GLU A 55 -0.05 25.26 20.07
C GLU A 55 1.01 24.26 20.56
N GLY A 56 0.75 22.96 20.35
CA GLY A 56 1.62 21.87 20.81
C GLY A 56 1.44 21.46 22.27
N SER A 57 0.55 22.10 23.04
CA SER A 57 0.22 21.74 24.43
C SER A 57 -1.28 21.44 24.62
N PRO A 58 -1.72 20.18 24.41
CA PRO A 58 -3.11 19.76 24.61
C PRO A 58 -3.64 20.02 26.02
N LEU A 59 -2.79 19.85 27.04
CA LEU A 59 -3.18 20.02 28.44
C LEU A 59 -3.40 21.50 28.80
N LEU A 60 -2.50 22.39 28.36
CA LEU A 60 -2.64 23.82 28.57
C LEU A 60 -3.92 24.34 27.90
N SER A 61 -4.16 23.92 26.66
CA SER A 61 -5.39 24.26 25.94
C SER A 61 -6.64 23.82 26.71
N ALA A 62 -6.68 22.57 27.19
CA ALA A 62 -7.80 22.07 27.98
C ALA A 62 -7.97 22.80 29.33
N MET A 63 -6.87 23.17 30.01
CA MET A 63 -6.92 23.98 31.23
C MET A 63 -7.53 25.36 30.96
N LEU A 64 -7.09 26.04 29.91
CA LEU A 64 -7.61 27.37 29.55
C LEU A 64 -9.10 27.32 29.20
N MET A 65 -9.54 26.29 28.46
CA MET A 65 -10.96 26.08 28.15
C MET A 65 -11.79 25.86 29.43
N LEU A 66 -11.30 25.04 30.37
CA LEU A 66 -12.00 24.83 31.64
C LEU A 66 -12.07 26.11 32.48
N LYS A 67 -10.98 26.89 32.56
CA LYS A 67 -10.97 28.19 33.27
C LYS A 67 -12.00 29.15 32.68
N GLU A 68 -12.06 29.23 31.36
CA GLU A 68 -13.03 30.05 30.64
C GLU A 68 -14.47 29.61 30.95
N ILE A 69 -14.77 28.30 30.86
CA ILE A 69 -16.10 27.77 31.18
C ILE A 69 -16.50 28.08 32.64
N TYR A 70 -15.59 27.85 33.59
CA TYR A 70 -15.87 28.16 35.01
C TYR A 70 -16.11 29.65 35.24
N SER A 71 -15.43 30.54 34.51
CA SER A 71 -15.63 31.99 34.63
C SER A 71 -17.00 32.46 34.12
N HIS A 72 -17.62 31.70 33.20
CA HIS A 72 -18.93 32.00 32.63
C HIS A 72 -20.09 31.24 33.30
N LEU A 73 -19.81 30.27 34.18
CA LEU A 73 -20.83 29.42 34.79
C LEU A 73 -21.63 30.19 35.87
N PRO A 74 -22.96 30.38 35.72
CA PRO A 74 -23.76 31.05 36.74
C PRO A 74 -23.91 30.19 38.00
N LYS A 75 -24.16 30.83 39.16
CA LYS A 75 -24.25 30.15 40.47
C LYS A 75 -25.27 28.99 40.52
N GLY A 76 -26.31 29.04 39.69
CA GLY A 76 -27.37 28.03 39.64
C GLY A 76 -27.09 26.86 38.68
N ALA A 77 -26.02 26.92 37.88
CA ALA A 77 -25.64 25.89 36.92
C ALA A 77 -24.51 25.01 37.46
N VAL A 78 -24.64 23.69 37.33
CA VAL A 78 -23.66 22.73 37.87
C VAL A 78 -23.25 21.73 36.80
N ILE A 79 -21.95 21.65 36.52
CA ILE A 79 -21.39 20.58 35.68
C ILE A 79 -21.53 19.26 36.44
N THR A 80 -22.47 18.43 36.01
CA THR A 80 -22.90 17.24 36.74
C THR A 80 -22.17 15.99 36.26
N TYR A 81 -21.75 15.98 35.00
CA TYR A 81 -20.92 14.91 34.42
C TYR A 81 -20.11 15.44 33.23
N SER A 82 -18.94 14.84 33.00
CA SER A 82 -18.01 15.26 31.96
C SER A 82 -17.48 14.08 31.15
N ALA A 83 -17.25 14.30 29.85
CA ALA A 83 -16.56 13.33 29.00
C ALA A 83 -15.45 14.01 28.22
N VAL A 84 -14.38 13.26 27.96
CA VAL A 84 -13.29 13.69 27.10
C VAL A 84 -13.08 12.69 25.96
N THR A 85 -12.68 13.21 24.80
CA THR A 85 -12.34 12.46 23.60
C THR A 85 -11.17 13.09 22.85
N GLY A 86 -10.81 12.51 21.71
CA GLY A 86 -9.70 12.94 20.87
C GLY A 86 -8.34 12.37 21.30
N TYR A 87 -7.27 12.79 20.62
CA TYR A 87 -5.90 12.31 20.84
C TYR A 87 -5.40 12.51 22.29
N GLY A 88 -5.82 13.60 22.93
CA GLY A 88 -5.46 13.96 24.31
C GLY A 88 -6.34 13.36 25.40
N GLU A 89 -7.28 12.46 25.05
CA GLU A 89 -8.24 11.86 25.99
C GLU A 89 -7.58 11.37 27.28
N GLU A 90 -6.58 10.49 27.18
CA GLU A 90 -5.92 9.90 28.35
C GLU A 90 -5.20 10.95 29.21
N LEU A 91 -4.57 11.94 28.55
CA LEU A 91 -3.84 13.02 29.22
C LEU A 91 -4.77 13.91 30.03
N VAL A 92 -5.82 14.40 29.39
CA VAL A 92 -6.78 15.32 30.00
C VAL A 92 -7.64 14.62 31.04
N ARG A 93 -8.00 13.35 30.81
CA ARG A 93 -8.71 12.55 31.81
C ARG A 93 -7.87 12.34 33.07
N ALA A 94 -6.59 12.00 32.93
CA ALA A 94 -5.71 11.81 34.08
C ALA A 94 -5.49 13.12 34.87
N ALA A 95 -5.30 14.23 34.15
CA ALA A 95 -5.02 15.53 34.74
C ALA A 95 -6.23 16.18 35.42
N PHE A 96 -7.38 16.19 34.75
CA PHE A 96 -8.57 16.91 35.21
C PHE A 96 -9.66 16.00 35.75
N SER A 97 -9.41 14.68 35.81
CA SER A 97 -10.31 13.69 36.38
C SER A 97 -11.70 13.70 35.71
N CYS A 98 -11.73 13.88 34.38
CA CYS A 98 -12.96 13.79 33.60
C CYS A 98 -13.65 12.43 33.82
N ASP A 99 -14.97 12.43 33.95
CA ASP A 99 -15.70 11.25 34.42
C ASP A 99 -15.65 10.09 33.43
N LEU A 100 -15.81 10.41 32.15
CA LEU A 100 -15.85 9.47 31.05
C LEU A 100 -14.75 9.78 30.02
N GLY A 101 -14.15 8.74 29.44
CA GLY A 101 -13.23 8.85 28.30
C GLY A 101 -13.73 7.96 27.17
N GLU A 102 -13.96 8.53 25.99
CA GLU A 102 -14.55 7.82 24.86
C GLU A 102 -13.78 8.04 23.57
N VAL A 103 -13.87 7.07 22.66
CA VAL A 103 -13.23 7.17 21.34
C VAL A 103 -13.93 8.23 20.51
N GLU A 104 -13.16 9.06 19.79
CA GLU A 104 -13.72 10.20 19.05
C GLU A 104 -14.76 9.78 18.02
N THR A 105 -14.58 8.62 17.39
CA THR A 105 -15.51 8.10 16.37
C THR A 105 -16.91 7.89 16.96
N VAL A 106 -17.00 7.42 18.21
CA VAL A 106 -18.26 7.24 18.94
C VAL A 106 -18.87 8.60 19.32
N ALA A 107 -18.06 9.53 19.81
CA ALA A 107 -18.53 10.89 20.13
C ALA A 107 -19.08 11.59 18.88
N HIS A 108 -18.31 11.60 17.80
CA HIS A 108 -18.72 12.14 16.50
C HIS A 108 -19.98 11.47 15.93
N CYS A 109 -20.12 10.15 16.06
CA CYS A 109 -21.32 9.42 15.66
C CYS A 109 -22.53 9.81 16.52
N THR A 110 -22.34 9.98 17.83
CA THR A 110 -23.40 10.40 18.76
C THR A 110 -23.90 11.81 18.43
N ALA A 111 -22.99 12.73 18.11
CA ALA A 111 -23.36 14.06 17.65
C ALA A 111 -24.09 14.02 16.30
N ALA A 112 -23.60 13.22 15.35
CA ALA A 112 -24.23 13.08 14.04
C ALA A 112 -25.68 12.59 14.13
N GLU A 113 -25.95 11.56 14.94
CA GLU A 113 -27.28 11.00 15.14
C GLU A 113 -28.26 12.00 15.77
N TYR A 114 -27.76 12.93 16.59
CA TYR A 114 -28.58 14.02 17.15
C TYR A 114 -29.09 14.98 16.06
N PHE A 115 -28.25 15.36 15.10
CA PHE A 115 -28.64 16.28 14.02
C PHE A 115 -29.39 15.61 12.87
N LEU A 116 -29.08 14.34 12.61
CA LEU A 116 -29.67 13.56 11.52
C LEU A 116 -29.97 12.13 11.99
N PRO A 117 -31.13 11.89 12.62
CA PRO A 117 -31.51 10.55 13.05
C PRO A 117 -31.51 9.53 11.90
N GLY A 118 -30.87 8.39 12.12
CA GLY A 118 -30.59 7.38 11.11
C GLY A 118 -29.51 7.82 10.12
N VAL A 119 -28.46 8.51 10.58
CA VAL A 119 -27.34 8.91 9.72
C VAL A 119 -26.71 7.67 9.09
N GLU A 120 -26.41 7.73 7.80
CA GLU A 120 -25.84 6.60 7.05
C GLU A 120 -24.33 6.79 6.82
N MET A 121 -23.91 8.05 6.71
CA MET A 121 -22.54 8.43 6.38
C MET A 121 -22.12 9.66 7.15
N ILE A 122 -20.92 9.57 7.73
CA ILE A 122 -20.26 10.65 8.43
C ILE A 122 -18.87 10.84 7.83
N LEU A 123 -18.56 12.06 7.40
CA LEU A 123 -17.22 12.44 6.98
C LEU A 123 -16.69 13.58 7.86
N ASP A 124 -15.71 13.25 8.69
CA ASP A 124 -14.93 14.20 9.48
C ASP A 124 -13.61 14.53 8.77
N ILE A 125 -13.33 15.81 8.51
CA ILE A 125 -12.01 16.25 8.04
C ILE A 125 -11.44 17.23 9.08
N GLY A 126 -10.50 16.72 9.88
CA GLY A 126 -9.76 17.45 10.87
C GLY A 126 -8.54 18.19 10.32
N GLY A 127 -7.70 18.68 11.23
CA GLY A 127 -6.45 19.37 10.88
C GLY A 127 -5.40 18.43 10.30
N GLN A 128 -5.24 17.23 10.86
CA GLN A 128 -4.20 16.27 10.48
C GLN A 128 -4.74 14.93 9.96
N ASP A 129 -6.00 14.61 10.24
CA ASP A 129 -6.64 13.37 9.83
C ASP A 129 -8.02 13.60 9.20
N MET A 130 -8.53 12.56 8.55
CA MET A 130 -9.90 12.46 8.08
C MET A 130 -10.49 11.11 8.42
N LYS A 131 -11.78 11.08 8.72
CA LYS A 131 -12.50 9.91 9.23
C LYS A 131 -13.79 9.79 8.45
N TYR A 132 -13.91 8.68 7.74
CA TYR A 132 -15.14 8.26 7.10
C TYR A 132 -15.76 7.14 7.92
N MET A 133 -17.01 7.31 8.30
CA MET A 133 -17.77 6.30 9.04
C MET A 133 -19.06 5.98 8.31
N ARG A 134 -19.34 4.69 8.16
CA ARG A 134 -20.64 4.20 7.72
C ARG A 134 -21.41 3.69 8.93
N VAL A 135 -22.62 4.19 9.09
CA VAL A 135 -23.47 3.93 10.25
C VAL A 135 -24.71 3.17 9.80
N HIS A 136 -25.14 2.21 10.60
CA HIS A 136 -26.38 1.46 10.40
C HIS A 136 -27.02 1.24 11.77
N ASP A 137 -28.29 1.60 11.90
CA ASP A 137 -29.06 1.49 13.16
C ASP A 137 -28.32 2.12 14.37
N GLY A 138 -27.69 3.27 14.17
CA GLY A 138 -26.94 3.98 15.21
C GLY A 138 -25.58 3.35 15.59
N VAL A 139 -25.18 2.26 14.93
CA VAL A 139 -23.91 1.57 15.16
C VAL A 139 -22.93 1.82 14.01
N ILE A 140 -21.67 2.04 14.34
CA ILE A 140 -20.60 2.23 13.36
C ILE A 140 -20.23 0.87 12.77
N ASN A 141 -20.63 0.64 11.51
CA ASN A 141 -20.33 -0.60 10.78
C ASN A 141 -18.94 -0.57 10.16
N THR A 142 -18.48 0.60 9.74
CA THR A 142 -17.20 0.75 9.04
C THR A 142 -16.56 2.07 9.43
N VAL A 143 -15.27 2.01 9.77
CA VAL A 143 -14.42 3.20 9.98
C VAL A 143 -13.27 3.13 9.00
N ILE A 144 -13.10 4.17 8.19
CA ILE A 144 -11.94 4.38 7.34
C ILE A 144 -11.27 5.67 7.79
N LEU A 145 -10.01 5.57 8.19
CA LEU A 145 -9.18 6.73 8.54
C LEU A 145 -8.11 6.88 7.47
N ASN A 146 -7.73 8.12 7.12
CA ASN A 146 -6.54 8.28 6.29
C ASN A 146 -5.29 7.77 7.04
N GLU A 147 -4.37 7.19 6.28
CA GLU A 147 -3.00 6.94 6.74
C GLU A 147 -2.29 8.28 6.89
N ALA A 148 -1.25 8.36 7.74
CA ALA A 148 -0.49 9.57 8.14
C ALA A 148 -0.01 10.45 6.96
N CYS A 149 -0.95 11.09 6.29
CA CYS A 149 -0.80 11.77 5.04
C CYS A 149 -1.48 13.12 5.21
N SER A 150 -0.66 14.16 5.37
CA SER A 150 -1.13 15.54 5.45
C SER A 150 -1.78 16.02 4.14
N SER A 151 -1.67 15.23 3.06
CA SER A 151 -2.25 15.54 1.76
C SER A 151 -3.75 15.26 1.82
N GLY A 152 -4.54 16.27 2.16
CA GLY A 152 -6.00 16.12 2.28
C GLY A 152 -6.60 16.62 3.59
N CYS A 153 -5.84 17.29 4.46
CA CYS A 153 -6.34 17.74 5.76
C CYS A 153 -6.29 19.27 5.90
N GLY A 154 -7.01 19.83 6.88
CA GLY A 154 -7.14 21.27 7.08
C GLY A 154 -5.81 22.01 7.31
N SER A 155 -4.84 21.36 7.98
CA SER A 155 -3.52 21.96 8.25
C SER A 155 -2.74 22.31 6.99
N PHE A 156 -2.98 21.60 5.88
CA PHE A 156 -2.34 21.90 4.61
C PHE A 156 -2.85 23.22 4.03
N ILE A 157 -4.17 23.45 4.07
CA ILE A 157 -4.79 24.70 3.63
C ILE A 157 -4.36 25.84 4.55
N GLU A 158 -4.32 25.62 5.85
CA GLU A 158 -3.89 26.60 6.84
C GLU A 158 -2.43 27.02 6.65
N THR A 159 -1.50 26.06 6.57
CA THR A 159 -0.07 26.32 6.33
C THR A 159 0.14 27.07 5.01
N PHE A 160 -0.62 26.70 3.98
CA PHE A 160 -0.51 27.36 2.68
C PHE A 160 -1.05 28.80 2.71
N ALA A 161 -2.22 29.03 3.34
CA ALA A 161 -2.77 30.37 3.52
C ALA A 161 -1.80 31.28 4.29
N GLN A 162 -1.20 30.77 5.37
CA GLN A 162 -0.20 31.49 6.15
C GLN A 162 1.04 31.86 5.32
N SER A 163 1.49 30.97 4.43
CA SER A 163 2.62 31.26 3.52
C SER A 163 2.35 32.42 2.54
N LEU A 164 1.07 32.76 2.34
CA LEU A 164 0.60 33.89 1.53
C LEU A 164 0.22 35.12 2.38
N GLY A 165 0.44 35.08 3.70
CA GLY A 165 0.02 36.14 4.62
C GLY A 165 -1.51 36.25 4.80
N LEU A 166 -2.24 35.17 4.52
CA LEU A 166 -3.70 35.12 4.63
C LEU A 166 -4.14 34.20 5.79
N THR A 167 -5.30 34.49 6.36
CA THR A 167 -5.99 33.54 7.24
C THR A 167 -6.65 32.43 6.43
N ALA A 168 -6.89 31.27 7.03
CA ALA A 168 -7.60 30.17 6.37
C ALA A 168 -9.01 30.59 5.91
N GLN A 169 -9.72 31.45 6.67
CA GLN A 169 -11.02 31.99 6.27
C GLN A 169 -10.89 32.92 5.05
N ALA A 170 -9.94 33.86 5.05
CA ALA A 170 -9.73 34.75 3.91
C ALA A 170 -9.36 33.97 2.65
N PHE A 171 -8.50 32.96 2.79
CA PHE A 171 -8.10 32.08 1.69
C PHE A 171 -9.28 31.28 1.12
N SER A 172 -10.17 30.77 1.98
CA SER A 172 -11.42 30.09 1.60
C SER A 172 -12.37 31.01 0.82
N LEU A 173 -12.51 32.27 1.25
CA LEU A 173 -13.40 33.24 0.60
C LEU A 173 -12.93 33.59 -0.81
N LEU A 174 -11.62 33.59 -1.07
CA LEU A 174 -11.09 33.74 -2.42
C LEU A 174 -11.41 32.50 -3.29
N GLY A 175 -11.36 31.30 -2.69
CA GLY A 175 -11.65 30.04 -3.38
C GLY A 175 -13.12 29.89 -3.81
N ILE A 176 -14.08 30.32 -2.98
CA ILE A 176 -15.51 30.22 -3.34
C ILE A 176 -15.90 31.14 -4.52
N GLN A 177 -15.12 32.21 -4.75
CA GLN A 177 -15.32 33.16 -5.84
C GLN A 177 -14.51 32.80 -7.11
N ALA A 178 -13.70 31.75 -7.06
CA ALA A 178 -12.86 31.31 -8.16
C ALA A 178 -13.68 30.94 -9.40
N LYS A 179 -13.17 31.31 -10.58
CA LYS A 179 -13.84 31.03 -11.86
C LYS A 179 -13.21 29.86 -12.59
N ASN A 180 -11.89 29.67 -12.43
CA ASN A 180 -11.11 28.66 -13.15
C ASN A 180 -10.19 27.90 -12.18
N PRO A 181 -10.73 27.07 -11.27
CA PRO A 181 -9.92 26.31 -10.32
C PRO A 181 -8.84 25.48 -11.02
N ILE A 182 -7.59 25.60 -10.57
CA ILE A 182 -6.47 24.87 -11.18
C ILE A 182 -6.42 23.41 -10.71
N ASP A 183 -6.11 22.48 -11.63
CA ASP A 183 -5.91 21.06 -11.28
C ASP A 183 -4.52 20.78 -10.68
N LEU A 184 -4.47 20.77 -9.35
CA LEU A 184 -3.29 20.41 -8.58
C LEU A 184 -3.11 18.88 -8.46
N GLY A 185 -4.07 18.07 -8.95
CA GLY A 185 -4.12 16.63 -8.76
C GLY A 185 -4.38 16.22 -7.30
N SER A 186 -4.33 14.92 -7.01
CA SER A 186 -4.60 14.34 -5.67
C SER A 186 -3.34 13.73 -5.00
N ARG A 187 -2.15 14.15 -5.44
CA ARG A 187 -0.84 13.60 -5.02
C ARG A 187 -0.41 14.09 -3.62
N CYS A 188 0.74 13.62 -3.14
CA CYS A 188 1.35 14.05 -1.86
C CYS A 188 1.49 15.60 -1.77
N THR A 189 1.43 16.16 -0.55
CA THR A 189 1.60 17.61 -0.27
C THR A 189 2.89 18.17 -0.88
N VAL A 190 3.97 17.40 -0.90
CA VAL A 190 5.26 17.80 -1.50
C VAL A 190 5.11 18.09 -3.01
N PHE A 191 4.41 17.20 -3.73
CA PHE A 191 4.15 17.40 -5.16
C PHE A 191 3.12 18.50 -5.40
N MET A 192 2.11 18.62 -4.54
CA MET A 192 1.14 19.73 -4.61
C MET A 192 1.84 21.07 -4.42
N ASN A 193 2.72 21.23 -3.43
CA ASN A 193 3.49 22.45 -3.23
C ASN A 193 4.35 22.80 -4.44
N SER A 194 4.96 21.81 -5.08
CA SER A 194 5.73 22.01 -6.30
C SER A 194 4.86 22.52 -7.45
N LYS A 195 3.67 21.91 -7.64
CA LYS A 195 2.68 22.37 -8.62
C LYS A 195 2.12 23.76 -8.32
N VAL A 196 1.90 24.10 -7.06
CA VAL A 196 1.41 25.43 -6.69
C VAL A 196 2.47 26.48 -6.98
N LYS A 197 3.75 26.22 -6.69
CA LYS A 197 4.85 27.11 -7.10
C LYS A 197 4.93 27.29 -8.61
N GLN A 198 4.69 26.22 -9.37
CA GLN A 198 4.59 26.28 -10.83
C GLN A 198 3.40 27.18 -11.25
N ALA A 199 2.22 26.97 -10.69
CA ALA A 199 1.02 27.77 -10.95
C ALA A 199 1.22 29.26 -10.64
N GLN A 200 1.95 29.57 -9.57
CA GLN A 200 2.32 30.94 -9.24
C GLN A 200 3.23 31.57 -10.29
N LYS A 201 4.21 30.83 -10.83
CA LYS A 201 5.05 31.29 -11.95
C LYS A 201 4.23 31.53 -13.23
N GLU A 202 3.16 30.76 -13.41
CA GLU A 202 2.21 30.89 -14.51
C GLU A 202 1.14 31.97 -14.26
N ALA A 203 1.31 32.79 -13.20
CA ALA A 203 0.43 33.90 -12.82
C ALA A 203 -1.04 33.48 -12.55
N VAL A 204 -1.26 32.25 -12.09
CA VAL A 204 -2.59 31.78 -11.67
C VAL A 204 -3.04 32.53 -10.41
N SER A 205 -4.31 32.93 -10.37
CA SER A 205 -4.85 33.71 -9.25
C SER A 205 -4.85 32.91 -7.94
N VAL A 206 -4.70 33.61 -6.81
CA VAL A 206 -4.77 32.98 -5.47
C VAL A 206 -6.12 32.30 -5.23
N GLY A 207 -7.21 32.87 -5.76
CA GLY A 207 -8.55 32.28 -5.68
C GLY A 207 -8.63 30.94 -6.43
N ASP A 208 -8.12 30.89 -7.66
CA ASP A 208 -8.12 29.65 -8.46
C ASP A 208 -7.19 28.58 -7.86
N ILE A 209 -6.07 28.97 -7.25
CA ILE A 209 -5.20 28.08 -6.47
C ILE A 209 -5.94 27.54 -5.23
N SER A 210 -6.62 28.43 -4.49
CA SER A 210 -7.41 28.07 -3.30
C SER A 210 -8.49 27.05 -3.63
N ALA A 211 -9.28 27.32 -4.67
CA ALA A 211 -10.29 26.38 -5.16
C ALA A 211 -9.65 25.05 -5.59
N GLY A 212 -8.56 25.10 -6.36
CA GLY A 212 -7.80 23.90 -6.75
C GLY A 212 -7.39 23.02 -5.58
N LEU A 213 -6.88 23.62 -4.49
CA LEU A 213 -6.52 22.91 -3.26
C LEU A 213 -7.74 22.30 -2.57
N CYS A 214 -8.88 23.01 -2.51
CA CYS A 214 -10.13 22.48 -1.97
C CYS A 214 -10.62 21.26 -2.76
N TYR A 215 -10.59 21.31 -4.09
CA TYR A 215 -10.88 20.15 -4.96
C TYR A 215 -9.93 18.98 -4.68
N SER A 216 -8.63 19.24 -4.55
CA SER A 216 -7.63 18.21 -4.24
C SER A 216 -7.88 17.52 -2.90
N VAL A 217 -8.23 18.28 -1.86
CA VAL A 217 -8.58 17.73 -0.53
C VAL A 217 -9.80 16.81 -0.62
N VAL A 218 -10.86 17.25 -1.29
CA VAL A 218 -12.08 16.44 -1.45
C VAL A 218 -11.86 15.22 -2.34
N LYS A 219 -11.17 15.37 -3.48
CA LYS A 219 -10.82 14.23 -4.37
C LYS A 219 -10.00 13.19 -3.62
N ASN A 220 -9.07 13.63 -2.76
CA ASN A 220 -8.29 12.73 -1.90
C ASN A 220 -9.20 11.96 -0.94
N ALA A 221 -10.08 12.64 -0.20
CA ALA A 221 -11.01 11.99 0.72
C ALA A 221 -11.90 10.97 0.01
N LEU A 222 -12.55 11.36 -1.09
CA LEU A 222 -13.51 10.53 -1.80
C LEU A 222 -12.86 9.35 -2.54
N TYR A 223 -11.83 9.60 -3.34
CA TYR A 223 -11.32 8.59 -4.27
C TYR A 223 -10.13 7.81 -3.72
N LYS A 224 -9.32 8.41 -2.83
CA LYS A 224 -8.14 7.74 -2.28
C LYS A 224 -8.43 7.07 -0.93
N VAL A 225 -9.11 7.77 -0.03
CA VAL A 225 -9.37 7.26 1.32
C VAL A 225 -10.61 6.39 1.34
N ILE A 226 -11.75 6.92 0.88
CA ILE A 226 -13.03 6.18 0.88
C ILE A 226 -13.08 5.15 -0.25
N MET A 227 -12.29 5.34 -1.33
CA MET A 227 -12.33 4.54 -2.57
C MET A 227 -13.74 4.52 -3.18
N LEU A 228 -14.40 5.69 -3.17
CA LEU A 228 -15.76 5.86 -3.66
C LEU A 228 -15.83 5.63 -5.16
N LYS A 229 -16.58 4.61 -5.59
CA LYS A 229 -16.79 4.32 -7.01
C LYS A 229 -18.01 5.05 -7.53
N ASN A 230 -19.13 5.02 -6.81
CA ASN A 230 -20.33 5.75 -7.21
C ASN A 230 -20.87 6.60 -6.05
N PRO A 231 -21.30 7.85 -6.31
CA PRO A 231 -21.88 8.69 -5.26
C PRO A 231 -23.09 8.08 -4.55
N SER A 232 -23.83 7.18 -5.21
CA SER A 232 -24.94 6.43 -4.60
C SER A 232 -24.51 5.64 -3.35
N GLU A 233 -23.26 5.16 -3.30
CA GLU A 233 -22.74 4.40 -2.16
C GLU A 233 -22.67 5.20 -0.86
N LEU A 234 -22.64 6.53 -0.92
CA LEU A 234 -22.60 7.41 0.25
C LEU A 234 -23.91 7.43 1.04
N GLY A 235 -24.99 6.82 0.52
CA GLY A 235 -26.31 6.92 1.13
C GLY A 235 -26.95 8.30 0.90
N ASN A 236 -28.13 8.50 1.49
CA ASN A 236 -28.91 9.74 1.36
C ASN A 236 -28.80 10.61 2.62
N LYS A 237 -28.58 9.99 3.77
CA LYS A 237 -28.43 10.71 5.06
C LYS A 237 -26.96 10.89 5.41
N MET A 238 -26.39 11.97 4.88
CA MET A 238 -24.96 12.27 5.02
C MET A 238 -24.72 13.51 5.87
N ILE A 239 -23.76 13.42 6.77
CA ILE A 239 -23.27 14.54 7.55
C ILE A 239 -21.77 14.75 7.30
N VAL A 240 -21.38 16.02 7.12
CA VAL A 240 -19.97 16.42 7.03
C VAL A 240 -19.63 17.31 8.22
N GLN A 241 -18.47 17.06 8.82
CA GLN A 241 -18.05 17.68 10.09
C GLN A 241 -16.53 17.83 10.19
N GLY A 242 -16.06 18.49 11.24
CA GLY A 242 -14.65 18.84 11.42
C GLY A 242 -14.36 20.27 10.99
N GLY A 243 -13.29 20.84 11.54
CA GLY A 243 -12.94 22.26 11.32
C GLY A 243 -12.75 22.61 9.85
N THR A 244 -12.36 21.64 9.02
CA THR A 244 -12.14 21.84 7.59
C THR A 244 -13.44 22.12 6.83
N PHE A 245 -14.59 21.60 7.27
CA PHE A 245 -15.88 21.88 6.61
C PHE A 245 -16.52 23.23 7.01
N LEU A 246 -15.89 23.99 7.91
CA LEU A 246 -16.20 25.42 8.09
C LEU A 246 -15.80 26.24 6.85
N ASN A 247 -14.93 25.69 5.99
CA ASN A 247 -14.59 26.25 4.69
C ASN A 247 -15.68 25.91 3.65
N ASP A 248 -16.42 26.93 3.23
CA ASP A 248 -17.50 26.79 2.24
C ASP A 248 -16.99 26.32 0.86
N ALA A 249 -15.75 26.62 0.48
CA ALA A 249 -15.18 26.16 -0.79
C ALA A 249 -14.93 24.64 -0.77
N ILE A 250 -14.56 24.05 0.37
CA ILE A 250 -14.43 22.60 0.53
C ILE A 250 -15.80 21.94 0.52
N LEU A 251 -16.75 22.47 1.30
CA LEU A 251 -18.12 21.96 1.33
C LEU A 251 -18.73 21.99 -0.07
N ARG A 252 -18.54 23.10 -0.80
CA ARG A 252 -19.03 23.24 -2.16
C ARG A 252 -18.34 22.29 -3.14
N SER A 253 -17.02 22.11 -3.02
CA SER A 253 -16.27 21.14 -3.81
C SER A 253 -16.78 19.71 -3.59
N PHE A 254 -17.11 19.35 -2.34
CA PHE A 254 -17.72 18.06 -1.99
C PHE A 254 -19.04 17.83 -2.72
N GLU A 255 -19.96 18.78 -2.66
CA GLU A 255 -21.27 18.64 -3.32
C GLU A 255 -21.16 18.63 -4.84
N ILE A 256 -20.23 19.41 -5.41
CA ILE A 256 -19.99 19.40 -6.87
C ILE A 256 -19.43 18.05 -7.31
N ILE A 257 -18.45 17.50 -6.60
CA ILE A 257 -17.80 16.24 -6.98
C ILE A 257 -18.76 15.05 -6.79
N THR A 258 -19.52 15.04 -5.70
CA THR A 258 -20.46 13.94 -5.40
C THR A 258 -21.78 14.07 -6.13
N GLY A 259 -22.16 15.27 -6.57
CA GLY A 259 -23.50 15.56 -7.09
C GLY A 259 -24.60 15.39 -6.04
N LYS A 260 -24.25 15.35 -4.75
CA LYS A 260 -25.19 15.15 -3.64
C LYS A 260 -25.16 16.32 -2.67
N GLU A 261 -26.31 16.59 -2.08
CA GLU A 261 -26.45 17.53 -0.98
C GLU A 261 -26.12 16.83 0.34
N VAL A 262 -25.38 17.51 1.22
CA VAL A 262 -25.03 17.01 2.55
C VAL A 262 -25.50 17.96 3.64
N ILE A 263 -25.60 17.45 4.87
CA ILE A 263 -25.85 18.27 6.05
C ILE A 263 -24.51 18.65 6.68
N ARG A 264 -24.30 19.95 6.88
CA ARG A 264 -23.24 20.48 7.73
C ARG A 264 -23.89 21.23 8.90
N PRO A 265 -23.80 20.72 10.14
CA PRO A 265 -24.21 21.48 11.32
C PRO A 265 -23.44 22.79 11.44
N ASP A 266 -24.07 23.84 11.97
CA ASP A 266 -23.42 25.13 12.22
C ASP A 266 -22.24 25.02 13.22
N ILE A 267 -22.24 23.98 14.05
CA ILE A 267 -21.16 23.61 14.96
C ILE A 267 -20.26 22.47 14.43
N ALA A 268 -20.12 22.32 13.10
CA ALA A 268 -19.32 21.26 12.47
C ALA A 268 -17.92 21.06 13.08
N GLY A 269 -17.25 22.15 13.48
CA GLY A 269 -15.93 22.09 14.13
C GLY A 269 -15.91 21.59 15.58
N LEU A 270 -17.07 21.47 16.24
CA LEU A 270 -17.25 21.13 17.66
C LEU A 270 -17.90 19.77 17.88
N MET A 271 -18.22 19.03 16.81
CA MET A 271 -19.04 17.82 16.88
C MET A 271 -18.49 16.74 17.82
N GLY A 272 -17.16 16.58 17.90
CA GLY A 272 -16.53 15.65 18.85
C GLY A 272 -16.80 16.03 20.30
N ALA A 273 -16.62 17.31 20.64
CA ALA A 273 -16.89 17.82 22.00
C ALA A 273 -18.38 17.78 22.33
N PHE A 274 -19.25 18.17 21.40
CA PHE A 274 -20.70 18.10 21.58
C PHE A 274 -21.18 16.66 21.77
N GLY A 275 -20.66 15.72 20.98
CA GLY A 275 -20.93 14.30 21.12
C GLY A 275 -20.46 13.72 22.45
N ALA A 276 -19.28 14.13 22.92
CA ALA A 276 -18.80 13.77 24.26
C ALA A 276 -19.73 14.31 25.35
N ALA A 277 -20.23 15.55 25.23
CA ALA A 277 -21.18 16.11 26.18
C ALA A 277 -22.52 15.33 26.21
N LEU A 278 -23.01 14.89 25.03
CA LEU A 278 -24.18 14.01 24.92
C LEU A 278 -23.95 12.64 25.55
N LEU A 279 -22.77 12.05 25.36
CA LEU A 279 -22.39 10.80 26.02
C LEU A 279 -22.34 10.96 27.54
N ALA A 280 -21.79 12.08 28.03
CA ALA A 280 -21.79 12.41 29.45
C ALA A 280 -23.22 12.51 30.00
N LYS A 281 -24.12 13.19 29.27
CA LYS A 281 -25.54 13.26 29.61
C LYS A 281 -26.19 11.87 29.67
N ASN A 282 -25.94 11.03 28.68
CA ASN A 282 -26.55 9.70 28.59
C ASN A 282 -26.00 8.72 29.65
N ALA A 283 -24.74 8.86 30.06
CA ALA A 283 -24.11 8.03 31.07
C ALA A 283 -24.48 8.45 32.51
N PHE A 284 -24.88 9.70 32.72
CA PHE A 284 -25.23 10.23 34.03
C PHE A 284 -26.43 9.51 34.64
N LYS A 285 -26.29 9.09 35.91
CA LYS A 285 -27.38 8.55 36.73
C LYS A 285 -27.61 9.45 37.94
N LYS A 286 -28.88 9.64 38.31
CA LYS A 286 -29.28 10.46 39.46
C LYS A 286 -28.54 9.99 40.73
N GLY A 287 -27.81 10.89 41.37
CA GLY A 287 -26.97 10.59 42.54
C GLY A 287 -25.46 10.50 42.27
N MET A 288 -25.02 10.51 41.01
CA MET A 288 -23.60 10.63 40.67
C MET A 288 -23.13 12.09 40.86
N GLN A 289 -21.90 12.26 41.33
CA GLN A 289 -21.21 13.55 41.36
C GLN A 289 -20.02 13.51 40.40
N SER A 290 -19.77 14.62 39.70
CA SER A 290 -18.62 14.71 38.80
C SER A 290 -17.31 14.67 39.58
N SER A 291 -16.36 13.90 39.06
CA SER A 291 -14.96 13.84 39.51
C SER A 291 -14.10 14.93 38.88
N LEU A 292 -14.67 15.75 37.98
CA LEU A 292 -13.97 16.82 37.29
C LEU A 292 -13.33 17.79 38.29
N ILE A 293 -12.08 18.18 38.00
CA ILE A 293 -11.31 19.13 38.81
C ILE A 293 -12.08 20.43 39.05
N ARG A 294 -12.13 20.88 40.31
CA ARG A 294 -12.86 22.12 40.69
C ARG A 294 -12.07 23.37 40.27
N ALA A 295 -12.77 24.49 40.09
CA ALA A 295 -12.16 25.77 39.69
C ALA A 295 -10.96 26.18 40.57
N SER A 296 -11.08 26.09 41.90
CA SER A 296 -9.99 26.42 42.83
C SER A 296 -8.77 25.50 42.71
N GLN A 297 -8.98 24.22 42.40
CA GLN A 297 -7.89 23.25 42.19
C GLN A 297 -7.22 23.45 40.82
N LEU A 298 -8.00 23.88 39.81
CA LEU A 298 -7.51 24.20 38.48
C LEU A 298 -6.61 25.45 38.46
N GLU A 299 -6.85 26.41 39.36
CA GLU A 299 -5.97 27.58 39.52
C GLU A 299 -4.58 27.20 40.05
N ALA A 300 -4.53 26.27 41.01
CA ALA A 300 -3.29 25.75 41.58
C ALA A 300 -2.66 24.61 40.75
N PHE A 301 -3.29 24.20 39.65
CA PHE A 301 -2.84 23.08 38.83
C PHE A 301 -1.50 23.38 38.16
N SER A 302 -0.54 22.49 38.38
CA SER A 302 0.74 22.50 37.69
C SER A 302 1.08 21.09 37.20
N VAL A 303 1.79 21.04 36.07
CA VAL A 303 2.33 19.82 35.50
C VAL A 303 3.82 19.99 35.34
N ASP A 304 4.58 19.00 35.81
CA ASP A 304 5.99 18.86 35.45
C ASP A 304 6.11 17.74 34.42
N THR A 305 6.66 18.08 33.25
CA THR A 305 6.83 17.16 32.13
C THR A 305 8.30 16.81 31.98
N GLN A 306 8.62 15.54 32.20
CA GLN A 306 9.97 15.02 32.07
C GLN A 306 10.04 14.02 30.92
N ILE A 307 11.10 14.13 30.12
CA ILE A 307 11.41 13.12 29.10
C ILE A 307 12.33 12.09 29.72
N ALA A 308 11.92 10.83 29.65
CA ALA A 308 12.70 9.69 30.13
C ALA A 308 12.85 8.64 29.02
N ARG A 309 13.92 7.84 29.05
CA ARG A 309 14.01 6.65 28.20
C ARG A 309 13.71 5.39 29.01
N CYS A 310 12.76 4.60 28.53
CA CYS A 310 12.43 3.31 29.14
C CYS A 310 13.62 2.36 29.02
N LYS A 311 14.10 1.76 30.12
CA LYS A 311 15.19 0.77 30.09
C LYS A 311 14.72 -0.67 30.27
N LYS A 312 13.41 -0.93 30.16
CA LYS A 312 12.80 -2.23 30.49
C LYS A 312 12.90 -3.27 29.36
N CYS A 313 13.19 -2.85 28.13
CA CYS A 313 13.40 -3.74 26.97
C CYS A 313 14.20 -3.01 25.89
N THR A 314 14.59 -3.74 24.84
CA THR A 314 15.41 -3.27 23.70
C THR A 314 14.83 -2.11 22.89
N ASN A 315 13.53 -1.82 23.01
CA ASN A 315 12.89 -0.70 22.31
C ASN A 315 13.32 0.69 22.82
N HIS A 316 13.82 0.79 24.06
CA HIS A 316 14.30 2.04 24.66
C HIS A 316 13.35 3.24 24.49
N CYS A 317 12.03 3.00 24.61
CA CYS A 317 10.98 3.95 24.24
C CYS A 317 11.23 5.34 24.85
N LEU A 318 11.07 6.40 24.05
CA LEU A 318 11.08 7.77 24.54
C LEU A 318 9.74 8.03 25.25
N LEU A 319 9.79 8.13 26.57
CA LEU A 319 8.64 8.32 27.43
C LEU A 319 8.49 9.81 27.77
N THR A 320 7.25 10.29 27.72
CA THR A 320 6.88 11.58 28.30
C THR A 320 6.15 11.30 29.61
N VAL A 321 6.76 11.71 30.72
CA VAL A 321 6.27 11.53 32.08
C VAL A 321 5.68 12.85 32.56
N ASN A 322 4.37 12.87 32.76
CA ASN A 322 3.65 14.02 33.33
C ASN A 322 3.39 13.74 34.81
N LEU A 323 3.93 14.59 35.67
CA LEU A 323 3.72 14.58 37.12
C LEU A 323 2.79 15.74 37.46
N PHE A 324 1.64 15.41 38.03
CA PHE A 324 0.63 16.38 38.45
C PHE A 324 0.85 16.76 39.92
N ASN A 325 0.46 17.98 40.30
CA ASN A 325 0.58 18.49 41.68
C ASN A 325 -0.17 17.67 42.74
N ASP A 326 -1.17 16.88 42.33
CA ASP A 326 -1.89 15.93 43.20
C ASP A 326 -1.15 14.58 43.39
N GLY A 327 0.08 14.46 42.86
CA GLY A 327 0.92 13.28 42.93
C GLY A 327 0.59 12.21 41.88
N LYS A 328 -0.45 12.41 41.05
CA LYS A 328 -0.73 11.48 39.94
C LYS A 328 0.35 11.59 38.88
N LYS A 329 0.63 10.45 38.24
CA LYS A 329 1.63 10.32 37.19
C LYS A 329 1.01 9.69 35.96
N LEU A 330 1.16 10.33 34.82
CA LEU A 330 0.82 9.75 33.52
C LEU A 330 2.05 9.61 32.65
N ILE A 331 2.28 8.40 32.15
CA ILE A 331 3.38 8.09 31.24
C ILE A 331 2.80 7.81 29.86
N THR A 332 3.30 8.52 28.85
CA THR A 332 2.93 8.37 27.43
C THR A 332 4.18 8.13 26.57
N GLY A 333 4.01 7.74 25.30
CA GLY A 333 5.12 7.34 24.42
C GLY A 333 5.62 5.91 24.62
N ASN A 334 4.98 5.14 25.51
CA ASN A 334 5.27 3.75 25.78
C ASN A 334 4.62 2.82 24.73
N ARG A 335 5.33 1.74 24.36
CA ARG A 335 4.82 0.65 23.50
C ARG A 335 4.14 -0.50 24.27
N CYS A 336 4.12 -0.45 25.60
CA CYS A 336 3.59 -1.51 26.48
C CYS A 336 3.20 -0.98 27.86
N GLU A 337 2.45 -1.77 28.62
CA GLU A 337 1.98 -1.43 29.98
C GLU A 337 3.14 -1.22 30.98
N LYS A 338 4.20 -2.03 30.88
CA LYS A 338 5.41 -1.87 31.70
C LYS A 338 6.02 -0.49 31.54
N GLY A 339 6.01 0.05 30.31
CA GLY A 339 6.46 1.40 30.00
C GLY A 339 5.51 2.48 30.54
N ALA A 340 4.21 2.17 30.70
CA ALA A 340 3.24 3.04 31.35
C ALA A 340 3.39 3.10 32.88
N GLY A 341 4.25 2.27 33.48
CA GLY A 341 4.35 2.13 34.93
C GLY A 341 3.27 1.25 35.55
N LEU A 342 2.52 0.49 34.74
CA LEU A 342 1.51 -0.46 35.19
C LEU A 342 2.14 -1.85 35.32
N ASP A 343 2.07 -2.44 36.52
CA ASP A 343 2.44 -3.84 36.79
C ASP A 343 1.18 -4.72 36.74
N ARG A 344 0.52 -4.74 35.58
CA ARG A 344 -0.53 -5.73 35.32
C ARG A 344 0.12 -7.00 34.77
N GLN A 345 -0.21 -8.15 35.37
CA GLN A 345 0.05 -9.43 34.71
C GLN A 345 -0.79 -9.49 33.43
N GLN A 346 -0.15 -9.80 32.29
CA GLN A 346 -0.87 -10.07 31.05
C GLN A 346 -1.80 -11.26 31.28
N THR A 347 -3.10 -11.00 31.35
CA THR A 347 -4.14 -12.01 31.56
C THR A 347 -4.62 -12.67 30.27
N VAL A 348 -4.26 -12.11 29.11
CA VAL A 348 -4.66 -12.60 27.78
C VAL A 348 -3.47 -13.16 26.98
N PRO A 349 -3.64 -14.28 26.25
CA PRO A 349 -2.56 -14.87 25.46
C PRO A 349 -2.04 -13.99 24.31
N ASN A 350 -0.74 -14.11 24.02
CA ASN A 350 -0.07 -13.43 22.91
C ASN A 350 0.81 -14.41 22.12
N ILE A 351 0.31 -14.90 20.98
CA ILE A 351 1.01 -15.87 20.14
C ILE A 351 2.25 -15.27 19.46
N PHE A 352 2.28 -13.95 19.18
CA PHE A 352 3.49 -13.32 18.62
C PHE A 352 4.69 -13.49 19.56
N GLU A 353 4.48 -13.29 20.86
CA GLU A 353 5.56 -13.46 21.86
C GLU A 353 6.00 -14.92 21.99
N TYR A 354 5.04 -15.86 21.97
CA TYR A 354 5.33 -17.29 21.94
C TYR A 354 6.13 -17.69 20.68
N LYS A 355 5.65 -17.30 19.50
CA LYS A 355 6.27 -17.62 18.20
C LYS A 355 7.68 -17.02 18.11
N TYR A 356 7.88 -15.77 18.54
CA TYR A 356 9.20 -15.13 18.54
C TYR A 356 10.22 -15.91 19.40
N LYS A 357 9.84 -16.31 20.62
CA LYS A 357 10.69 -17.15 21.48
C LYS A 357 10.95 -18.51 20.86
N ARG A 358 9.89 -19.20 20.43
CA ARG A 358 9.98 -20.54 19.83
C ARG A 358 10.86 -20.54 18.58
N LEU A 359 10.83 -19.46 17.80
CA LEU A 359 11.63 -19.29 16.59
C LEU A 359 13.12 -19.10 16.92
N PHE A 360 13.49 -18.31 17.93
CA PHE A 360 14.89 -17.94 18.20
C PHE A 360 15.53 -18.62 19.43
N GLN A 361 14.87 -19.59 20.07
CA GLN A 361 15.37 -20.28 21.28
C GLN A 361 16.58 -21.22 21.07
N TYR A 362 17.12 -21.29 19.85
CA TYR A 362 18.17 -22.23 19.49
C TYR A 362 19.54 -21.76 20.00
N GLN A 363 20.32 -22.68 20.58
CA GLN A 363 21.65 -22.39 21.12
C GLN A 363 22.75 -22.79 20.13
N PRO A 364 23.61 -21.85 19.69
CA PRO A 364 24.73 -22.14 18.78
C PRO A 364 25.67 -23.22 19.32
N LEU A 365 26.32 -23.96 18.42
CA LEU A 365 27.36 -24.91 18.80
C LEU A 365 28.53 -24.20 19.48
N GLU A 366 29.07 -24.78 20.54
CA GLU A 366 30.35 -24.35 21.12
C GLU A 366 31.47 -24.38 20.08
N ALA A 367 32.45 -23.48 20.18
CA ALA A 367 33.51 -23.33 19.17
C ALA A 367 34.26 -24.65 18.90
N GLN A 368 34.50 -25.45 19.93
CA GLN A 368 35.13 -26.77 19.85
C GLN A 368 34.29 -27.82 19.07
N ASN A 369 32.98 -27.62 18.98
CA ASN A 369 32.05 -28.51 18.29
C ASN A 369 31.66 -27.99 16.90
N ALA A 370 32.30 -26.92 16.44
CA ALA A 370 32.06 -26.27 15.16
C ALA A 370 33.30 -26.36 14.24
N PRO A 371 33.73 -27.57 13.82
CA PRO A 371 34.96 -27.77 13.06
C PRO A 371 34.98 -27.05 11.71
N ARG A 372 33.80 -26.65 11.20
CA ARG A 372 33.64 -25.95 9.92
C ARG A 372 33.44 -24.43 10.08
N GLY A 373 33.69 -23.90 11.28
CA GLY A 373 33.66 -22.46 11.56
C GLY A 373 32.26 -21.91 11.88
N THR A 374 32.12 -20.60 11.69
CA THR A 374 30.94 -19.83 12.07
C THR A 374 30.28 -19.20 10.85
N ILE A 375 28.95 -19.19 10.82
CA ILE A 375 28.15 -18.49 9.82
C ILE A 375 27.16 -17.53 10.50
N GLY A 376 27.18 -16.28 10.05
CA GLY A 376 26.23 -15.25 10.46
C GLY A 376 24.92 -15.38 9.69
N ILE A 377 23.78 -15.33 10.40
CA ILE A 377 22.44 -15.26 9.79
C ILE A 377 21.77 -13.95 10.25
N PRO A 378 21.36 -13.06 9.33
CA PRO A 378 20.67 -11.83 9.70
C PRO A 378 19.23 -12.14 10.14
N ARG A 379 18.74 -11.52 11.22
CA ARG A 379 17.36 -11.62 11.70
C ARG A 379 16.42 -10.76 10.84
N VAL A 380 16.16 -11.19 9.62
CA VAL A 380 15.48 -10.36 8.62
C VAL A 380 14.49 -11.16 7.78
N MET A 381 13.47 -10.48 7.25
CA MET A 381 12.60 -11.01 6.18
C MET A 381 12.07 -12.43 6.49
N ASN A 382 12.30 -13.40 5.59
CA ASN A 382 11.83 -14.78 5.76
C ASN A 382 12.54 -15.56 6.88
N MET A 383 13.62 -15.04 7.50
CA MET A 383 14.21 -15.71 8.67
C MET A 383 13.25 -15.74 9.85
N TYR A 384 12.25 -14.84 9.88
CA TYR A 384 11.14 -14.91 10.82
C TYR A 384 10.16 -16.07 10.61
N GLU A 385 10.38 -16.89 9.58
CA GLU A 385 9.67 -18.15 9.32
C GLU A 385 10.65 -19.33 9.24
N ASN A 386 11.76 -19.16 8.53
CA ASN A 386 12.62 -20.25 8.08
C ASN A 386 13.87 -20.46 8.97
N TYR A 387 14.08 -19.67 10.01
CA TYR A 387 15.28 -19.80 10.86
C TYR A 387 15.46 -21.18 11.51
N PRO A 388 14.43 -21.83 12.09
CA PRO A 388 14.53 -23.21 12.58
C PRO A 388 15.16 -24.18 11.58
N PHE A 389 14.75 -24.06 10.31
CA PHE A 389 15.28 -24.88 9.22
C PHE A 389 16.77 -24.62 9.02
N TRP A 390 17.18 -23.36 8.87
CA TRP A 390 18.57 -22.99 8.58
C TRP A 390 19.50 -23.27 9.77
N PHE A 391 19.03 -23.00 10.99
CA PHE A 391 19.78 -23.30 12.19
C PHE A 391 20.08 -24.81 12.29
N THR A 392 19.06 -25.66 12.16
CA THR A 392 19.23 -27.12 12.20
C THR A 392 20.10 -27.61 11.05
N PHE A 393 19.96 -27.03 9.85
CA PHE A 393 20.78 -27.40 8.69
C PHE A 393 22.28 -27.17 8.96
N PHE A 394 22.68 -25.96 9.34
CA PHE A 394 24.10 -25.63 9.56
C PHE A 394 24.69 -26.31 10.79
N THR A 395 23.95 -26.38 11.90
CA THR A 395 24.44 -27.07 13.10
C THR A 395 24.60 -28.58 12.91
N THR A 396 23.73 -29.22 12.12
CA THR A 396 23.92 -30.63 11.74
C THR A 396 25.19 -30.84 10.92
N LEU A 397 25.60 -29.83 10.16
CA LEU A 397 26.86 -29.82 9.41
C LEU A 397 28.06 -29.42 10.27
N GLY A 398 27.94 -29.27 11.58
CA GLY A 398 29.06 -28.86 12.44
C GLY A 398 29.52 -27.42 12.18
N ILE A 399 28.61 -26.54 11.78
CA ILE A 399 28.84 -25.09 11.63
C ILE A 399 28.13 -24.38 12.77
N ARG A 400 28.84 -23.47 13.45
CA ARG A 400 28.26 -22.59 14.46
C ARG A 400 27.42 -21.51 13.77
N VAL A 401 26.18 -21.35 14.20
CA VAL A 401 25.27 -20.34 13.64
C VAL A 401 25.16 -19.17 14.61
N GLU A 402 25.54 -17.98 14.16
CA GLU A 402 25.39 -16.75 14.93
C GLU A 402 24.34 -15.84 14.31
N LEU A 403 23.45 -15.31 15.14
CA LEU A 403 22.42 -14.40 14.70
C LEU A 403 22.87 -12.95 14.89
N SER A 404 22.49 -12.09 13.96
CA SER A 404 22.53 -10.65 14.21
C SER A 404 21.69 -10.31 15.47
N PRO A 405 21.95 -9.19 16.16
CA PRO A 405 21.17 -8.79 17.33
C PRO A 405 19.68 -8.55 17.03
N GLU A 406 18.87 -8.36 18.08
CA GLU A 406 17.47 -7.94 17.93
C GLU A 406 17.38 -6.57 17.26
N SER A 407 16.48 -6.45 16.29
CA SER A 407 16.18 -5.21 15.58
C SER A 407 15.85 -4.08 16.55
N ASN A 408 16.44 -2.92 16.28
CA ASN A 408 16.17 -1.67 16.97
C ASN A 408 16.56 -0.51 16.06
N ARG A 409 16.20 0.70 16.47
CA ARG A 409 16.45 1.91 15.68
C ARG A 409 17.94 2.12 15.35
N HIS A 410 18.85 1.78 16.26
CA HIS A 410 20.28 1.93 16.03
C HIS A 410 20.81 0.96 14.95
N ILE A 411 20.30 -0.27 14.90
CA ILE A 411 20.64 -1.21 13.83
C ILE A 411 20.19 -0.65 12.48
N PHE A 412 18.95 -0.17 12.37
CA PHE A 412 18.45 0.46 11.15
C PHE A 412 19.35 1.61 10.67
N GLU A 413 19.68 2.54 11.57
CA GLU A 413 20.53 3.71 11.28
C GLU A 413 21.94 3.30 10.82
N SER A 414 22.46 2.18 11.32
CA SER A 414 23.82 1.72 11.03
C SER A 414 24.07 1.23 9.61
N GLY A 415 23.03 1.01 8.80
CA GLY A 415 23.15 0.63 7.39
C GLY A 415 22.34 1.53 6.45
N MET A 416 21.86 2.68 6.94
CA MET A 416 20.93 3.55 6.22
C MET A 416 21.53 4.14 4.93
N ASP A 417 22.82 4.43 4.95
CA ASP A 417 23.62 4.96 3.85
C ASP A 417 23.77 3.99 2.67
N THR A 418 23.65 2.69 2.92
CA THR A 418 23.75 1.66 1.87
C THR A 418 22.42 1.31 1.20
N ILE A 419 21.32 1.99 1.55
CA ILE A 419 19.99 1.70 1.00
C ILE A 419 19.83 2.39 -0.37
N PRO A 420 19.63 1.64 -1.47
CA PRO A 420 19.58 2.23 -2.81
C PRO A 420 18.23 2.86 -3.17
N SER A 421 17.17 2.62 -2.39
CA SER A 421 15.84 3.14 -2.69
C SER A 421 15.00 3.36 -1.44
N ASP A 422 14.51 4.59 -1.28
CA ASP A 422 13.56 4.95 -0.22
C ASP A 422 12.20 4.25 -0.35
N THR A 423 11.89 3.73 -1.54
CA THR A 423 10.62 3.02 -1.82
C THR A 423 10.64 1.55 -1.36
N ALA A 424 11.80 1.04 -0.94
CA ALA A 424 11.88 -0.28 -0.31
C ALA A 424 11.08 -0.30 1.00
N CYS A 425 10.42 -1.42 1.30
CA CYS A 425 9.70 -1.54 2.57
C CYS A 425 10.68 -1.51 3.76
N TYR A 426 10.22 -0.99 4.91
CA TYR A 426 11.05 -0.91 6.13
C TYR A 426 11.76 -2.22 6.52
N PRO A 427 11.13 -3.41 6.42
CA PRO A 427 11.80 -4.69 6.66
C PRO A 427 12.99 -4.95 5.74
N ALA A 428 12.93 -4.52 4.48
CA ALA A 428 14.03 -4.66 3.53
C ALA A 428 15.16 -3.67 3.84
N LYS A 429 14.82 -2.43 4.22
CA LYS A 429 15.80 -1.44 4.67
C LYS A 429 16.58 -1.93 5.90
N LEU A 430 15.90 -2.57 6.86
CA LEU A 430 16.52 -3.16 8.05
C LEU A 430 17.59 -4.21 7.72
N VAL A 431 17.49 -4.90 6.58
CA VAL A 431 18.50 -5.90 6.16
C VAL A 431 19.90 -5.30 6.14
N HIS A 432 20.05 -4.07 5.65
CA HIS A 432 21.33 -3.38 5.59
C HIS A 432 21.96 -3.24 6.98
N GLY A 433 21.18 -2.76 7.95
CA GLY A 433 21.61 -2.65 9.34
C GLY A 433 22.02 -3.99 9.97
N HIS A 434 21.26 -5.06 9.69
CA HIS A 434 21.59 -6.39 10.21
C HIS A 434 22.87 -6.98 9.61
N ILE A 435 23.15 -6.70 8.33
CA ILE A 435 24.41 -7.10 7.69
C ILE A 435 25.58 -6.33 8.31
N MET A 436 25.45 -5.02 8.48
CA MET A 436 26.46 -4.19 9.16
C MET A 436 26.70 -4.65 10.61
N ALA A 437 25.66 -5.08 11.32
CA ALA A 437 25.79 -5.63 12.66
C ALA A 437 26.58 -6.95 12.69
N LEU A 438 26.36 -7.85 11.72
CA LEU A 438 27.14 -9.09 11.59
C LEU A 438 28.61 -8.83 11.25
N ILE A 439 28.89 -7.86 10.37
CA ILE A 439 30.26 -7.43 10.06
C ILE A 439 30.96 -6.93 11.34
N LYS A 440 30.28 -6.10 12.13
CA LYS A 440 30.79 -5.62 13.44
C LYS A 440 30.96 -6.72 14.48
N GLN A 441 30.24 -7.83 14.35
CA GLN A 441 30.41 -9.04 15.16
C GLN A 441 31.56 -9.94 14.67
N ASN A 442 32.34 -9.48 13.68
CA ASN A 442 33.44 -10.20 13.05
C ASN A 442 33.00 -11.49 12.31
N ALA A 443 31.78 -11.51 11.77
CA ALA A 443 31.34 -12.62 10.93
C ALA A 443 32.11 -12.62 9.60
N THR A 444 32.87 -13.68 9.33
CA THR A 444 33.61 -13.86 8.06
C THR A 444 32.74 -14.45 6.95
N HIS A 445 31.70 -15.19 7.32
CA HIS A 445 30.71 -15.76 6.42
C HIS A 445 29.32 -15.34 6.86
N ILE A 446 28.51 -14.81 5.94
CA ILE A 446 27.10 -14.45 6.18
C ILE A 446 26.23 -15.23 5.22
N PHE A 447 25.17 -15.87 5.70
CA PHE A 447 24.19 -16.56 4.87
C PHE A 447 22.87 -15.79 4.80
N TYR A 448 22.54 -15.31 3.60
CA TYR A 448 21.27 -14.67 3.30
C TYR A 448 20.84 -15.02 1.88
N PRO A 449 20.03 -16.08 1.68
CA PRO A 449 19.75 -16.62 0.36
C PRO A 449 18.61 -15.89 -0.37
N CYS A 450 18.61 -16.04 -1.69
CA CYS A 450 17.52 -15.66 -2.59
C CYS A 450 16.51 -16.83 -2.68
N ILE A 451 15.26 -16.64 -2.26
CA ILE A 451 14.24 -17.70 -2.26
C ILE A 451 13.05 -17.30 -3.15
N PRO A 452 13.07 -17.64 -4.46
CA PRO A 452 11.98 -17.35 -5.39
C PRO A 452 10.63 -17.93 -4.97
N LYS A 453 10.64 -19.21 -4.61
CA LYS A 453 9.46 -20.00 -4.27
C LYS A 453 9.61 -20.56 -2.87
N GLU A 454 8.58 -20.34 -2.07
CA GLU A 454 8.44 -20.94 -0.75
C GLU A 454 7.85 -22.35 -0.89
N ARG A 455 7.64 -23.09 0.19
CA ARG A 455 6.92 -24.38 0.10
C ARG A 455 5.47 -24.22 -0.38
N ALA A 456 4.97 -25.19 -1.13
CA ALA A 456 3.56 -25.32 -1.43
C ALA A 456 2.81 -25.78 -0.16
N GLU A 457 2.12 -24.84 0.50
CA GLU A 457 1.44 -25.10 1.77
C GLU A 457 -0.07 -25.31 1.62
N ILE A 458 -0.71 -24.57 0.70
CA ILE A 458 -2.16 -24.63 0.48
C ILE A 458 -2.46 -25.34 -0.83
N ASN A 459 -3.30 -26.37 -0.76
CA ASN A 459 -3.74 -27.12 -1.93
C ASN A 459 -4.69 -26.28 -2.79
N GLY A 460 -4.47 -26.28 -4.10
CA GLY A 460 -5.30 -25.54 -5.06
C GLY A 460 -4.89 -24.09 -5.27
N ALA A 461 -3.91 -23.55 -4.54
CA ALA A 461 -3.29 -22.26 -4.86
C ALA A 461 -2.59 -22.31 -6.22
N ASP A 462 -2.59 -21.19 -6.97
CA ASP A 462 -2.02 -21.12 -8.31
C ASP A 462 -0.48 -21.15 -8.30
N ASN A 463 0.14 -20.63 -7.23
CA ASN A 463 1.58 -20.69 -6.98
C ASN A 463 1.93 -20.48 -5.50
N HIS A 464 3.22 -20.50 -5.21
CA HIS A 464 3.77 -20.37 -3.85
C HIS A 464 5.02 -19.46 -3.85
N PHE A 465 4.99 -18.39 -4.62
CA PHE A 465 6.09 -17.42 -4.67
C PHE A 465 6.25 -16.67 -3.34
N ASN A 466 7.48 -16.29 -3.04
CA ASN A 466 7.76 -15.21 -2.11
C ASN A 466 7.52 -13.84 -2.77
N CYS A 467 7.50 -12.76 -1.98
CA CYS A 467 7.40 -11.42 -2.56
C CYS A 467 8.71 -11.04 -3.28
N PRO A 468 8.67 -10.20 -4.34
CA PRO A 468 9.86 -9.86 -5.12
C PRO A 468 11.06 -9.33 -4.30
N MET A 469 10.81 -8.68 -3.16
CA MET A 469 11.87 -8.29 -2.24
C MET A 469 12.59 -9.53 -1.69
N VAL A 470 11.87 -10.43 -1.01
CA VAL A 470 12.44 -11.67 -0.47
C VAL A 470 13.14 -12.52 -1.53
N ILE A 471 12.63 -12.53 -2.77
CA ILE A 471 13.18 -13.34 -3.85
C ILE A 471 14.64 -12.98 -4.14
N ALA A 472 15.02 -11.70 -4.10
CA ALA A 472 16.30 -11.23 -4.62
C ALA A 472 16.99 -10.14 -3.78
N TYR A 473 16.51 -9.79 -2.58
CA TYR A 473 17.11 -8.68 -1.82
C TYR A 473 18.57 -8.94 -1.44
N ALA A 474 18.99 -10.21 -1.34
CA ALA A 474 20.38 -10.52 -1.07
C ALA A 474 21.34 -10.06 -2.20
N GLU A 475 20.88 -10.03 -3.45
CA GLU A 475 21.63 -9.42 -4.57
C GLU A 475 21.79 -7.91 -4.36
N VAL A 476 20.74 -7.24 -3.85
CA VAL A 476 20.79 -5.80 -3.54
C VAL A 476 21.81 -5.53 -2.44
N ILE A 477 21.84 -6.35 -1.40
CA ILE A 477 22.84 -6.27 -0.33
C ILE A 477 24.25 -6.46 -0.88
N HIS A 478 24.45 -7.49 -1.71
CA HIS A 478 25.76 -7.76 -2.31
C HIS A 478 26.27 -6.59 -3.18
N ALA A 479 25.37 -5.94 -3.91
CA ALA A 479 25.71 -4.83 -4.78
C ALA A 479 26.02 -3.52 -4.03
N ASN A 480 25.31 -3.25 -2.91
CA ASN A 480 25.31 -1.92 -2.28
C ASN A 480 26.07 -1.82 -0.95
N ILE A 481 26.49 -2.92 -0.32
CA ILE A 481 27.27 -2.87 0.93
C ILE A 481 28.75 -3.11 0.63
N ASP A 482 29.50 -2.02 0.40
CA ASP A 482 30.94 -2.06 0.17
C ASP A 482 31.72 -2.65 1.34
N ALA A 483 31.22 -2.46 2.57
CA ALA A 483 31.82 -3.00 3.79
C ALA A 483 32.00 -4.53 3.77
N LEU A 484 31.21 -5.27 2.98
CA LEU A 484 31.42 -6.70 2.77
C LEU A 484 32.78 -6.97 2.11
N ARG A 485 33.12 -6.21 1.06
CA ARG A 485 34.40 -6.32 0.35
C ARG A 485 35.56 -5.81 1.20
N GLU A 486 35.37 -4.67 1.85
CA GLU A 486 36.40 -4.02 2.69
C GLU A 486 36.83 -4.88 3.88
N ASN A 487 35.90 -5.64 4.47
CA ASN A 487 36.17 -6.51 5.62
C ASN A 487 36.42 -7.98 5.22
N GLY A 488 36.50 -8.29 3.91
CA GLY A 488 36.73 -9.66 3.42
C GLY A 488 35.63 -10.65 3.80
N VAL A 489 34.39 -10.18 3.98
CA VAL A 489 33.25 -10.99 4.41
C VAL A 489 32.58 -11.64 3.20
N VAL A 490 32.43 -12.96 3.24
CA VAL A 490 31.77 -13.72 2.18
C VAL A 490 30.27 -13.78 2.45
N LEU A 491 29.49 -13.08 1.61
CA LEU A 491 28.03 -13.18 1.61
C LEU A 491 27.58 -14.36 0.74
N HIS A 492 27.11 -15.43 1.36
CA HIS A 492 26.44 -16.55 0.71
C HIS A 492 24.98 -16.19 0.40
N HIS A 493 24.71 -15.83 -0.85
CA HIS A 493 23.41 -15.36 -1.33
C HIS A 493 22.83 -16.17 -2.51
N PRO A 494 22.89 -17.52 -2.49
CA PRO A 494 22.44 -18.32 -3.63
C PRO A 494 20.93 -18.21 -3.87
N PHE A 495 20.51 -18.29 -5.13
CA PHE A 495 19.15 -18.66 -5.50
C PHE A 495 18.89 -20.12 -5.13
N LEU A 496 17.89 -20.36 -4.27
CA LEU A 496 17.57 -21.70 -3.72
C LEU A 496 16.16 -22.18 -4.11
N PRO A 497 16.03 -23.43 -4.61
CA PRO A 497 14.73 -24.05 -4.87
C PRO A 497 14.14 -24.66 -3.61
N TYR A 498 13.70 -23.81 -2.69
CA TYR A 498 13.20 -24.25 -1.39
C TYR A 498 11.97 -25.17 -1.49
N ASP A 499 11.20 -25.05 -2.58
CA ASP A 499 10.06 -25.92 -2.90
C ASP A 499 10.45 -27.31 -3.44
N ASN A 500 11.69 -27.51 -3.91
CA ASN A 500 12.16 -28.77 -4.48
C ASN A 500 13.32 -29.36 -3.67
N LYS A 501 12.99 -30.28 -2.75
CA LYS A 501 13.95 -30.91 -1.82
C LYS A 501 15.18 -31.53 -2.51
N LYS A 502 15.00 -32.15 -3.69
CA LYS A 502 16.11 -32.80 -4.41
C LYS A 502 17.04 -31.76 -5.03
N ALA A 503 16.48 -30.76 -5.70
CA ALA A 503 17.26 -29.67 -6.29
C ALA A 503 17.96 -28.83 -5.22
N LEU A 504 17.29 -28.61 -4.07
CA LEU A 504 17.85 -27.89 -2.93
C LEU A 504 19.11 -28.57 -2.38
N ALA A 505 19.11 -29.90 -2.28
CA ALA A 505 20.28 -30.66 -1.84
C ALA A 505 21.49 -30.47 -2.75
N HIS A 506 21.30 -30.50 -4.07
CA HIS A 506 22.39 -30.27 -5.01
C HIS A 506 22.87 -28.81 -4.96
N ARG A 507 21.95 -27.83 -4.95
CA ARG A 507 22.33 -26.41 -4.93
C ARG A 507 23.09 -26.01 -3.67
N LEU A 508 22.67 -26.52 -2.50
CA LEU A 508 23.37 -26.28 -1.23
C LEU A 508 24.73 -27.00 -1.17
N PHE A 509 24.83 -28.21 -1.74
CA PHE A 509 26.12 -28.87 -1.88
C PHE A 509 27.07 -28.06 -2.76
N ASP A 510 26.61 -27.56 -3.92
CA ASP A 510 27.43 -26.76 -4.82
C ASP A 510 27.94 -25.46 -4.16
N GLU A 511 27.12 -24.85 -3.30
CA GLU A 511 27.45 -23.65 -2.56
C GLU A 511 28.46 -23.90 -1.41
N PHE A 512 28.26 -24.98 -0.63
CA PHE A 512 29.02 -25.22 0.59
C PHE A 512 30.08 -26.32 0.48
N LYS A 513 30.34 -26.87 -0.71
CA LYS A 513 31.39 -27.90 -0.91
C LYS A 513 32.78 -27.46 -0.46
N THR A 514 33.08 -26.16 -0.47
CA THR A 514 34.36 -25.60 -0.01
C THR A 514 34.59 -25.77 1.50
N PHE A 515 33.53 -26.00 2.27
CA PHE A 515 33.60 -26.30 3.71
C PHE A 515 33.89 -27.79 4.00
N GLY A 516 34.26 -28.58 2.99
CA GLY A 516 34.52 -30.03 3.15
C GLY A 516 33.27 -30.82 3.50
N ILE A 517 32.12 -30.43 2.96
CA ILE A 517 30.83 -31.09 3.18
C ILE A 517 30.53 -32.05 2.02
N THR A 518 30.06 -33.26 2.33
CA THR A 518 29.62 -34.25 1.35
C THR A 518 28.12 -34.13 1.04
N ILE A 519 27.70 -34.59 -0.15
CA ILE A 519 26.29 -34.59 -0.54
C ILE A 519 25.40 -35.43 0.42
N ASN A 520 25.95 -36.48 1.04
CA ASN A 520 25.23 -37.31 1.99
C ASN A 520 24.98 -36.57 3.32
N GLU A 521 25.97 -35.80 3.80
CA GLU A 521 25.79 -34.92 4.95
C GLU A 521 24.73 -33.86 4.66
N VAL A 522 24.76 -33.21 3.48
CA VAL A 522 23.72 -32.24 3.07
C VAL A 522 22.33 -32.86 3.06
N LYS A 523 22.17 -34.06 2.50
CA LYS A 523 20.88 -34.78 2.48
C LYS A 523 20.39 -35.10 3.89
N ASN A 524 21.28 -35.53 4.79
CA ASN A 524 20.93 -35.80 6.19
C ASN A 524 20.54 -34.52 6.93
N ALA A 525 21.32 -33.45 6.79
CA ALA A 525 21.04 -32.14 7.37
C ALA A 525 19.70 -31.58 6.89
N LEU A 526 19.40 -31.69 5.59
CA LEU A 526 18.10 -31.29 5.05
C LEU A 526 16.94 -32.10 5.61
N ARG A 527 17.10 -33.43 5.79
CA ARG A 527 16.06 -34.29 6.37
C ARG A 527 15.71 -33.83 7.79
N LEU A 528 16.72 -33.52 8.61
CA LEU A 528 16.54 -33.04 9.98
C LEU A 528 15.97 -31.62 10.01
N ALA A 529 16.47 -30.72 9.17
CA ALA A 529 15.96 -29.35 9.03
C ALA A 529 14.48 -29.32 8.64
N TRP A 530 14.04 -30.14 7.69
CA TRP A 530 12.63 -30.26 7.33
C TRP A 530 11.77 -30.86 8.45
N ALA A 531 12.32 -31.73 9.30
CA ALA A 531 11.59 -32.28 10.44
C ALA A 531 11.38 -31.20 11.51
N GLU A 532 12.41 -30.42 11.81
CA GLU A 532 12.32 -29.31 12.77
C GLU A 532 11.42 -28.18 12.27
N ASP A 533 11.48 -27.84 10.98
CA ASP A 533 10.58 -26.87 10.35
C ASP A 533 9.10 -27.29 10.48
N ARG A 534 8.78 -28.58 10.27
CA ARG A 534 7.42 -29.09 10.51
C ARG A 534 7.02 -29.00 11.99
N ARG A 535 7.94 -29.38 12.89
CA ARG A 535 7.70 -29.32 14.34
C ARG A 535 7.39 -27.89 14.78
N PHE A 536 8.20 -26.92 14.35
CA PHE A 536 7.98 -25.50 14.63
C PHE A 536 6.56 -25.04 14.25
N LYS A 537 6.10 -25.37 13.04
CA LYS A 537 4.75 -24.99 12.58
C LYS A 537 3.65 -25.69 13.37
N THR A 538 3.81 -26.98 13.66
CA THR A 538 2.85 -27.71 14.50
C THR A 538 2.78 -27.13 15.91
N ASP A 539 3.92 -26.71 16.49
CA ASP A 539 3.96 -26.05 17.80
C ASP A 539 3.16 -24.73 17.77
N VAL A 540 3.30 -23.92 16.71
CA VAL A 540 2.53 -22.66 16.53
C VAL A 540 1.03 -22.92 16.32
N GLN A 541 0.65 -23.94 15.54
CA GLN A 541 -0.75 -24.33 15.33
C GLN A 541 -1.41 -24.78 16.64
N LYS A 542 -0.73 -25.63 17.42
CA LYS A 542 -1.23 -26.09 18.72
C LYS A 542 -1.40 -24.93 19.70
N ALA A 543 -0.42 -24.02 19.77
CA ALA A 543 -0.55 -22.81 20.59
C ALA A 543 -1.75 -21.95 20.14
N GLY A 544 -2.02 -21.87 18.83
CA GLY A 544 -3.24 -21.27 18.26
C GLY A 544 -4.52 -21.88 18.82
N GLU A 545 -4.64 -23.20 18.71
CA GLU A 545 -5.81 -23.95 19.18
C GLU A 545 -6.02 -23.82 20.70
N GLU A 546 -4.94 -23.82 21.50
CA GLU A 546 -5.00 -23.59 22.94
C GLU A 546 -5.59 -22.21 23.28
N VAL A 547 -5.20 -21.17 22.53
CA VAL A 547 -5.76 -19.82 22.70
C VAL A 547 -7.25 -19.78 22.30
N LEU A 548 -7.65 -20.47 21.23
CA LEU A 548 -9.06 -20.56 20.84
C LEU A 548 -9.91 -21.24 21.93
N LEU A 549 -9.39 -22.31 22.55
CA LEU A 549 -10.03 -22.97 23.69
C LEU A 549 -10.13 -22.04 24.90
N PHE A 550 -9.08 -21.28 25.20
CA PHE A 550 -9.10 -20.26 26.25
C PHE A 550 -10.19 -19.21 26.02
N LEU A 551 -10.32 -18.69 24.79
CA LEU A 551 -11.34 -17.70 24.44
C LEU A 551 -12.76 -18.27 24.60
N LYS A 552 -12.97 -19.53 24.18
CA LYS A 552 -14.26 -20.21 24.37
C LYS A 552 -14.60 -20.42 25.85
N LYS A 553 -13.62 -20.77 26.69
CA LYS A 553 -13.81 -20.99 28.13
C LYS A 553 -14.10 -19.69 28.90
N THR A 554 -13.45 -18.60 28.52
CA THR A 554 -13.53 -17.31 29.24
C THR A 554 -14.62 -16.39 28.70
N GLY A 555 -15.19 -16.68 27.52
CA GLY A 555 -16.03 -15.72 26.78
C GLY A 555 -15.23 -14.52 26.27
N GLY A 556 -13.90 -14.61 26.29
CA GLY A 556 -12.99 -13.57 25.84
C GLY A 556 -13.00 -13.39 24.32
N ARG A 557 -12.33 -12.34 23.87
CA ARG A 557 -12.22 -11.97 22.46
C ARG A 557 -10.77 -11.87 22.03
N GLY A 558 -10.52 -12.03 20.74
CA GLY A 558 -9.18 -11.98 20.18
C GLY A 558 -9.11 -11.30 18.82
N VAL A 559 -7.87 -11.01 18.43
CA VAL A 559 -7.54 -10.49 17.11
C VAL A 559 -6.58 -11.48 16.46
N VAL A 560 -6.91 -11.90 15.25
CA VAL A 560 -5.93 -12.55 14.36
C VAL A 560 -5.18 -11.42 13.66
N LEU A 561 -3.97 -11.16 14.12
CA LEU A 561 -3.09 -10.15 13.56
C LEU A 561 -2.25 -10.79 12.46
N SER A 562 -2.75 -10.70 11.23
CA SER A 562 -2.10 -11.29 10.06
C SER A 562 -1.03 -10.37 9.50
N GLY A 563 0.04 -10.93 8.96
CA GLY A 563 1.10 -10.18 8.32
C GLY A 563 1.99 -11.05 7.44
N ARG A 564 3.19 -10.54 7.17
CA ARG A 564 4.30 -11.36 6.66
C ARG A 564 5.10 -11.88 7.85
N PRO A 565 5.94 -12.92 7.66
CA PRO A 565 6.77 -13.42 8.75
C PRO A 565 7.56 -12.32 9.47
N TYR A 566 8.13 -11.37 8.73
CA TYR A 566 8.90 -10.27 9.29
C TYR A 566 8.09 -9.28 10.14
N HIS A 567 6.75 -9.31 10.11
CA HIS A 567 5.95 -8.54 11.08
C HIS A 567 6.00 -9.15 12.49
N LEU A 568 6.62 -10.32 12.68
CA LEU A 568 6.96 -10.85 14.01
C LEU A 568 8.04 -10.01 14.71
N ASP A 569 8.86 -9.28 13.94
CA ASP A 569 9.86 -8.35 14.46
C ASP A 569 9.20 -7.22 15.26
N ARG A 570 9.67 -7.02 16.49
CA ARG A 570 9.17 -6.02 17.44
C ARG A 570 9.44 -4.59 16.99
N GLU A 571 10.49 -4.37 16.20
CA GLU A 571 10.77 -3.05 15.64
C GLU A 571 9.88 -2.75 14.43
N ILE A 572 9.58 -3.76 13.60
CA ILE A 572 8.70 -3.59 12.45
C ILE A 572 7.23 -3.44 12.89
N ASN A 573 6.77 -4.23 13.85
CA ASN A 573 5.37 -4.17 14.30
C ASN A 573 5.08 -3.06 15.33
N HIS A 574 6.07 -2.24 15.68
CA HIS A 574 5.97 -1.14 16.65
C HIS A 574 5.40 -1.51 18.03
N GLY A 575 5.35 -2.80 18.40
CA GLY A 575 4.74 -3.26 19.64
C GLY A 575 3.21 -3.27 19.64
N ILE A 576 2.56 -3.28 18.46
CA ILE A 576 1.09 -3.34 18.33
C ILE A 576 0.48 -4.52 19.10
N THR A 577 1.17 -5.64 19.18
CA THR A 577 0.73 -6.83 19.92
C THR A 577 0.50 -6.53 21.40
N ASN A 578 1.34 -5.69 22.01
CA ASN A 578 1.18 -5.24 23.39
C ASN A 578 0.02 -4.26 23.55
N VAL A 579 -0.23 -3.43 22.54
CA VAL A 579 -1.37 -2.51 22.52
C VAL A 579 -2.68 -3.31 22.50
N ILE A 580 -2.80 -4.34 21.66
CA ILE A 580 -4.00 -5.19 21.60
C ILE A 580 -4.21 -5.92 22.94
N THR A 581 -3.17 -6.53 23.50
CA THR A 581 -3.29 -7.25 24.79
C THR A 581 -3.64 -6.32 25.96
N SER A 582 -3.14 -5.08 25.97
CA SER A 582 -3.51 -4.09 27.00
C SER A 582 -5.00 -3.70 26.97
N MET A 583 -5.68 -3.94 25.84
CA MET A 583 -7.12 -3.76 25.71
C MET A 583 -7.94 -4.98 26.16
N GLY A 584 -7.29 -6.04 26.65
CA GLY A 584 -7.93 -7.29 27.07
C GLY A 584 -8.31 -8.22 25.91
N LEU A 585 -7.65 -8.09 24.75
CA LEU A 585 -7.86 -8.95 23.59
C LEU A 585 -6.67 -9.90 23.41
N ALA A 586 -6.95 -11.19 23.21
CA ALA A 586 -5.90 -12.15 22.86
C ALA A 586 -5.37 -11.87 21.44
N VAL A 587 -4.10 -12.20 21.18
CA VAL A 587 -3.48 -11.99 19.86
C VAL A 587 -3.04 -13.33 19.28
N LEU A 588 -3.52 -13.63 18.08
CA LEU A 588 -3.13 -14.80 17.26
C LEU A 588 -2.39 -14.35 15.99
N THR A 589 -1.54 -15.21 15.43
CA THR A 589 -0.90 -15.03 14.10
C THR A 589 -1.72 -15.77 13.04
N GLU A 590 -1.58 -15.42 11.76
CA GLU A 590 -2.32 -16.08 10.68
C GLU A 590 -2.00 -17.58 10.58
N ASP A 591 -0.74 -17.96 10.75
CA ASP A 591 -0.27 -19.35 10.65
C ASP A 591 -0.66 -20.22 11.86
N SER A 592 -1.12 -19.60 12.95
CA SER A 592 -1.69 -20.31 14.10
C SER A 592 -3.14 -20.75 13.89
N VAL A 593 -3.83 -20.23 12.86
CA VAL A 593 -5.24 -20.52 12.58
C VAL A 593 -5.54 -20.87 11.12
N SER A 594 -4.63 -20.64 10.19
CA SER A 594 -4.89 -20.84 8.75
C SER A 594 -5.24 -22.28 8.39
N HIS A 595 -4.78 -23.28 9.15
CA HIS A 595 -5.14 -24.69 8.92
C HIS A 595 -6.60 -25.02 9.27
N LEU A 596 -7.31 -24.11 9.95
CA LEU A 596 -8.73 -24.23 10.29
C LEU A 596 -9.64 -23.53 9.26
N GLY A 597 -9.04 -22.80 8.33
CA GLY A 597 -9.70 -22.13 7.22
C GLY A 597 -9.91 -23.04 6.01
N HIS A 598 -10.90 -22.72 5.18
CA HIS A 598 -11.02 -23.30 3.86
C HIS A 598 -11.65 -22.32 2.87
N VAL A 599 -10.84 -21.79 1.95
CA VAL A 599 -11.30 -20.93 0.86
C VAL A 599 -11.53 -21.73 -0.42
N GLU A 600 -12.73 -21.60 -0.99
CA GLU A 600 -13.06 -22.17 -2.29
C GLU A 600 -12.24 -21.48 -3.40
N ARG A 601 -11.57 -22.27 -4.23
CA ARG A 601 -10.74 -21.81 -5.35
C ARG A 601 -11.34 -22.28 -6.69
N PRO A 602 -11.16 -21.51 -7.78
CA PRO A 602 -10.28 -20.35 -7.93
C PRO A 602 -10.82 -19.08 -7.28
N LEU A 603 -9.92 -18.27 -6.74
CA LEU A 603 -10.23 -16.92 -6.27
C LEU A 603 -10.41 -15.95 -7.44
N ARG A 604 -10.95 -14.76 -7.16
CA ARG A 604 -11.00 -13.67 -8.17
C ARG A 604 -9.59 -13.24 -8.57
N VAL A 605 -8.70 -13.16 -7.59
CA VAL A 605 -7.26 -12.92 -7.79
C VAL A 605 -6.53 -14.24 -8.03
N LEU A 606 -5.41 -14.17 -8.73
CA LEU A 606 -4.48 -15.29 -8.88
C LEU A 606 -3.74 -15.49 -7.54
N ASP A 607 -3.92 -16.66 -6.93
CA ASP A 607 -3.38 -17.01 -5.61
C ASP A 607 -1.91 -17.47 -5.76
N GLN A 608 -1.01 -16.49 -5.93
CA GLN A 608 0.37 -16.75 -6.31
C GLN A 608 1.37 -16.78 -5.16
N TRP A 609 1.03 -16.22 -4.01
CA TRP A 609 1.99 -15.97 -2.93
C TRP A 609 1.63 -16.77 -1.69
N MET A 610 2.55 -17.60 -1.22
CA MET A 610 2.30 -18.58 -0.14
C MET A 610 1.70 -17.91 1.12
N TYR A 611 2.32 -16.81 1.58
CA TYR A 611 1.84 -16.11 2.79
C TYR A 611 0.52 -15.38 2.57
N HIS A 612 0.12 -15.07 1.33
CA HIS A 612 -1.23 -14.56 1.05
C HIS A 612 -2.26 -15.67 1.03
N SER A 613 -1.90 -16.86 0.53
CA SER A 613 -2.78 -18.02 0.63
C SER A 613 -3.14 -18.29 2.10
N ARG A 614 -2.17 -18.20 3.03
CA ARG A 614 -2.45 -18.25 4.49
C ARG A 614 -3.39 -17.16 4.98
N LEU A 615 -3.19 -15.91 4.53
CA LEU A 615 -4.09 -14.79 4.87
C LEU A 615 -5.52 -15.10 4.42
N TYR A 616 -5.73 -15.68 3.23
CA TYR A 616 -7.05 -16.03 2.75
C TYR A 616 -7.70 -17.12 3.61
N GLU A 617 -6.97 -18.17 3.98
CA GLU A 617 -7.50 -19.21 4.89
C GLU A 617 -7.82 -18.65 6.28
N ALA A 618 -6.93 -17.83 6.85
CA ALA A 618 -7.17 -17.17 8.13
C ALA A 618 -8.38 -16.23 8.06
N ALA A 619 -8.57 -15.53 6.94
CA ALA A 619 -9.74 -14.68 6.71
C ALA A 619 -11.04 -15.47 6.67
N ASP A 620 -11.08 -16.62 5.99
CA ASP A 620 -12.23 -17.52 6.00
C ASP A 620 -12.53 -18.02 7.42
N PHE A 621 -11.51 -18.51 8.14
CA PHE A 621 -11.69 -19.00 9.50
C PHE A 621 -12.26 -17.91 10.42
N VAL A 622 -11.64 -16.73 10.43
CA VAL A 622 -12.08 -15.60 11.25
C VAL A 622 -13.48 -15.17 10.87
N SER A 623 -13.85 -15.17 9.59
CA SER A 623 -15.19 -14.79 9.14
C SER A 623 -16.32 -15.59 9.80
N ARG A 624 -16.01 -16.81 10.27
CA ARG A 624 -16.96 -17.74 10.92
C ARG A 624 -16.99 -17.68 12.45
N GLN A 625 -16.14 -16.85 13.10
CA GLN A 625 -16.00 -16.82 14.57
C GLN A 625 -16.54 -15.54 15.18
N ASP A 626 -17.51 -15.56 16.10
CA ASP A 626 -18.06 -14.30 16.64
C ASP A 626 -17.11 -13.52 17.56
N ASN A 627 -16.14 -14.19 18.17
CA ASN A 627 -15.23 -13.63 19.15
C ASN A 627 -13.84 -13.23 18.60
N LEU A 628 -13.63 -13.32 17.28
CA LEU A 628 -12.37 -12.94 16.63
C LEU A 628 -12.58 -11.83 15.61
N GLU A 629 -11.60 -10.96 15.44
CA GLU A 629 -11.53 -10.05 14.29
C GLU A 629 -10.20 -10.17 13.55
N LEU A 630 -10.20 -9.86 12.26
CA LEU A 630 -9.00 -9.89 11.42
C LEU A 630 -8.41 -8.49 11.29
N VAL A 631 -7.14 -8.37 11.67
CA VAL A 631 -6.34 -7.15 11.44
C VAL A 631 -5.14 -7.53 10.58
N LEU A 632 -4.98 -6.88 9.42
CA LEU A 632 -3.83 -7.07 8.54
C LEU A 632 -2.77 -5.99 8.80
N LEU A 633 -1.56 -6.41 9.15
CA LEU A 633 -0.36 -5.58 9.09
C LEU A 633 0.15 -5.51 7.65
N ASN A 634 0.30 -4.31 7.13
CA ASN A 634 0.83 -4.04 5.80
C ASN A 634 2.07 -3.14 5.93
N SER A 635 3.19 -3.45 5.29
CA SER A 635 4.34 -2.52 5.27
C SER A 635 4.16 -1.49 4.15
N PHE A 636 4.52 -0.23 4.39
CA PHE A 636 4.59 0.78 3.34
C PHE A 636 5.53 0.32 2.22
N GLY A 637 5.16 0.59 0.96
CA GLY A 637 5.85 0.07 -0.22
C GLY A 637 5.55 -1.41 -0.54
N CYS A 638 4.76 -2.13 0.27
CA CYS A 638 4.43 -3.53 -0.02
C CYS A 638 3.44 -3.67 -1.17
N GLY A 639 3.97 -3.99 -2.35
CA GLY A 639 3.19 -4.12 -3.56
C GLY A 639 2.16 -5.25 -3.56
N PRO A 640 2.56 -6.51 -3.34
CA PRO A 640 1.63 -7.64 -3.39
C PRO A 640 0.41 -7.49 -2.45
N ASP A 641 0.58 -6.83 -1.30
CA ASP A 641 -0.48 -6.67 -0.30
C ASP A 641 -1.64 -5.80 -0.81
N SER A 642 -1.40 -4.90 -1.78
CA SER A 642 -2.48 -4.13 -2.43
C SER A 642 -3.54 -5.02 -3.10
N VAL A 643 -3.15 -6.20 -3.59
CA VAL A 643 -4.07 -7.16 -4.23
C VAL A 643 -4.69 -8.09 -3.19
N ALA A 644 -3.87 -8.62 -2.28
CA ALA A 644 -4.34 -9.61 -1.32
C ALA A 644 -5.23 -9.03 -0.22
N ALA A 645 -4.96 -7.79 0.22
CA ALA A 645 -5.80 -7.13 1.22
C ALA A 645 -7.23 -6.95 0.68
N GLU A 646 -7.40 -6.64 -0.61
CA GLU A 646 -8.73 -6.56 -1.23
C GLU A 646 -9.45 -7.91 -1.28
N GLN A 647 -8.74 -8.99 -1.63
CA GLN A 647 -9.32 -10.34 -1.65
C GLN A 647 -9.69 -10.83 -0.25
N ALA A 648 -8.83 -10.58 0.75
CA ALA A 648 -9.12 -10.90 2.15
C ALA A 648 -10.31 -10.09 2.68
N LYS A 649 -10.39 -8.80 2.33
CA LYS A 649 -11.56 -7.95 2.63
C LYS A 649 -12.84 -8.52 2.05
N GLU A 650 -12.81 -9.00 0.81
CA GLU A 650 -13.97 -9.65 0.17
C GLU A 650 -14.42 -10.90 0.95
N ILE A 651 -13.47 -11.75 1.38
CA ILE A 651 -13.76 -12.96 2.18
C ILE A 651 -14.37 -12.61 3.54
N VAL A 652 -13.82 -11.63 4.25
CA VAL A 652 -14.31 -11.22 5.58
C VAL A 652 -15.69 -10.53 5.48
N ASN A 653 -15.85 -9.63 4.52
CA ASN A 653 -17.09 -8.87 4.34
C ASN A 653 -18.28 -9.77 3.93
N GLN A 654 -18.04 -10.91 3.27
CA GLN A 654 -19.06 -11.90 2.92
C GLN A 654 -19.83 -12.44 4.13
N LYS A 655 -19.27 -12.34 5.33
CA LYS A 655 -19.93 -12.77 6.58
C LYS A 655 -20.29 -11.58 7.50
N GLY A 656 -20.32 -10.36 6.95
CA GLY A 656 -20.73 -9.15 7.68
C GLY A 656 -19.70 -8.63 8.69
N LYS A 657 -18.42 -9.02 8.54
CA LYS A 657 -17.33 -8.57 9.40
C LYS A 657 -16.55 -7.41 8.82
N THR A 658 -15.88 -6.68 9.71
CA THR A 658 -15.07 -5.52 9.34
C THR A 658 -13.63 -5.94 9.09
N PHE A 659 -13.10 -5.62 7.91
CA PHE A 659 -11.70 -5.82 7.60
C PHE A 659 -10.87 -4.59 7.97
N THR A 660 -9.91 -4.75 8.90
CA THR A 660 -9.03 -3.66 9.35
C THR A 660 -7.62 -3.84 8.80
N VAL A 661 -7.05 -2.78 8.21
CA VAL A 661 -5.65 -2.74 7.76
C VAL A 661 -4.89 -1.69 8.56
N ILE A 662 -3.72 -2.06 9.06
CA ILE A 662 -2.78 -1.17 9.72
C ILE A 662 -1.50 -1.15 8.88
N LYS A 663 -1.18 0.03 8.34
CA LYS A 663 0.04 0.21 7.57
C LYS A 663 1.18 0.66 8.46
N MET A 664 2.32 0.00 8.28
CA MET A 664 3.52 0.13 9.08
C MET A 664 4.61 0.75 8.23
N ASP A 665 5.34 1.71 8.79
CA ASP A 665 6.47 2.35 8.14
C ASP A 665 7.63 2.47 9.15
N GLU A 666 8.76 3.04 8.71
CA GLU A 666 9.91 3.34 9.58
C GLU A 666 9.58 4.34 10.70
N ALA A 667 8.55 5.16 10.52
CA ALA A 667 8.01 6.05 11.54
C ALA A 667 6.92 5.36 12.36
N SER A 668 7.04 5.40 13.68
CA SER A 668 6.07 4.80 14.60
C SER A 668 4.92 5.77 14.89
N ASN A 669 3.69 5.45 14.46
CA ASN A 669 2.48 6.22 14.77
C ASN A 669 1.47 5.40 15.58
N LEU A 670 1.87 5.01 16.80
CA LEU A 670 1.04 4.18 17.67
C LEU A 670 -0.27 4.85 18.11
N GLY A 671 -0.35 6.18 18.13
CA GLY A 671 -1.57 6.90 18.47
C GLY A 671 -2.71 6.60 17.48
N ALA A 672 -2.44 6.75 16.18
CA ALA A 672 -3.42 6.41 15.14
C ALA A 672 -3.80 4.92 15.15
N VAL A 673 -2.83 4.04 15.41
CA VAL A 673 -3.07 2.60 15.54
C VAL A 673 -3.99 2.29 16.73
N LYS A 674 -3.75 2.92 17.89
CA LYS A 674 -4.56 2.74 19.10
C LYS A 674 -6.01 3.17 18.86
N ILE A 675 -6.25 4.27 18.15
CA ILE A 675 -7.60 4.74 17.78
C ILE A 675 -8.33 3.70 16.92
N ARG A 676 -7.65 3.15 15.89
CA ARG A 676 -8.22 2.10 15.03
C ARG A 676 -8.57 0.84 15.82
N LEU A 677 -7.68 0.38 16.70
CA LEU A 677 -7.90 -0.81 17.52
C LEU A 677 -9.00 -0.60 18.57
N ARG A 678 -9.09 0.59 19.20
CA ARG A 678 -10.20 0.93 20.10
C ARG A 678 -11.54 0.99 19.36
N SER A 679 -11.56 1.56 18.15
CA SER A 679 -12.76 1.59 17.31
C SER A 679 -13.20 0.18 16.92
N LEU A 680 -12.26 -0.69 16.54
CA LEU A 680 -12.54 -2.10 16.27
C LEU A 680 -13.11 -2.80 17.50
N LYS A 681 -12.50 -2.61 18.68
CA LYS A 681 -13.01 -3.17 19.95
C LYS A 681 -14.43 -2.70 20.26
N ALA A 682 -14.70 -1.41 20.12
CA ALA A 682 -16.05 -0.85 20.33
C ALA A 682 -17.07 -1.47 19.36
N ALA A 683 -16.71 -1.61 18.07
CA ALA A 683 -17.54 -2.28 17.08
C ALA A 683 -17.80 -3.76 17.44
N MET A 684 -16.78 -4.49 17.90
CA MET A 684 -16.95 -5.85 18.39
C MET A 684 -17.94 -5.91 19.57
N GLU A 685 -17.86 -4.94 20.50
CA GLU A 685 -18.71 -4.87 21.71
C GLU A 685 -20.17 -4.54 21.39
N ALA A 686 -20.40 -3.64 20.42
CA ALA A 686 -21.74 -3.26 19.97
C ALA A 686 -22.47 -4.39 19.22
N GLN A 687 -21.76 -5.27 18.52
CA GLN A 687 -22.33 -6.29 17.61
C GLN A 687 -22.96 -7.53 18.29
N LYS A 688 -23.42 -7.44 19.56
CA LYS A 688 -24.16 -8.55 20.20
C LYS A 688 -25.54 -8.74 19.53
N GLY A 689 -25.64 -9.70 18.62
CA GLY A 689 -26.92 -10.30 18.20
C GLY A 689 -27.52 -9.88 16.85
N ASN A 690 -26.97 -8.88 16.14
CA ASN A 690 -27.45 -8.46 14.82
C ASN A 690 -26.29 -8.26 13.85
N ARG A 691 -25.85 -9.32 13.15
CA ARG A 691 -24.94 -9.19 12.00
C ARG A 691 -25.74 -9.16 10.72
N VAL A 692 -25.87 -7.98 10.12
CA VAL A 692 -26.47 -7.81 8.80
C VAL A 692 -25.41 -8.15 7.75
N CYS A 693 -25.62 -9.24 7.02
CA CYS A 693 -24.81 -9.59 5.86
C CYS A 693 -25.11 -8.58 4.73
N GLN A 694 -24.18 -7.68 4.43
CA GLN A 694 -24.39 -6.64 3.41
C GLN A 694 -24.03 -7.08 1.99
N THR A 695 -23.54 -8.30 1.77
CA THR A 695 -23.08 -8.73 0.44
C THR A 695 -23.87 -9.93 -0.08
N THR A 696 -24.64 -9.68 -1.13
CA THR A 696 -25.14 -10.74 -2.00
C THR A 696 -23.92 -11.43 -2.65
N HIS A 697 -23.79 -12.73 -2.42
CA HIS A 697 -22.80 -13.56 -3.10
C HIS A 697 -23.14 -13.59 -4.59
N GLU A 698 -22.51 -12.72 -5.38
CA GLU A 698 -22.56 -12.82 -6.83
C GLU A 698 -21.51 -13.83 -7.30
N PRO A 699 -21.92 -14.96 -7.92
CA PRO A 699 -21.00 -16.01 -8.33
C PRO A 699 -19.89 -15.44 -9.22
N ILE A 700 -18.69 -15.99 -9.08
CA ILE A 700 -17.59 -15.73 -10.01
C ILE A 700 -18.06 -16.24 -11.37
N LEU A 701 -18.50 -15.33 -12.24
CA LEU A 701 -18.82 -15.62 -13.63
C LEU A 701 -17.58 -16.27 -14.27
N LYS A 702 -17.65 -17.59 -14.45
CA LYS A 702 -16.77 -18.31 -15.36
C LYS A 702 -17.14 -17.81 -16.75
N ASN A 703 -16.38 -16.85 -17.27
CA ASN A 703 -16.48 -16.46 -18.68
C ASN A 703 -16.00 -17.64 -19.52
N SER A 704 -16.88 -18.61 -19.78
CA SER A 704 -16.69 -19.64 -20.80
C SER A 704 -16.96 -19.01 -22.16
N PHE A 705 -15.99 -18.22 -22.64
CA PHE A 705 -16.11 -17.53 -23.92
C PHE A 705 -15.28 -18.27 -24.97
N LEU A 706 -15.92 -18.69 -26.07
CA LEU A 706 -15.25 -19.41 -27.16
C LEU A 706 -14.54 -18.41 -28.07
N ILE A 707 -13.20 -18.34 -27.99
CA ILE A 707 -12.37 -17.40 -28.79
C ILE A 707 -12.60 -17.51 -30.31
N LYS A 708 -13.11 -18.65 -30.80
CA LYS A 708 -13.48 -18.82 -32.21
C LYS A 708 -14.57 -17.83 -32.65
N GLU A 709 -15.49 -17.44 -31.77
CA GLU A 709 -16.57 -16.48 -32.04
C GLU A 709 -16.05 -15.04 -32.15
N VAL A 710 -14.89 -14.74 -31.55
CA VAL A 710 -14.27 -13.41 -31.56
C VAL A 710 -13.73 -13.02 -32.93
N ARG A 711 -13.28 -14.01 -33.71
CA ARG A 711 -12.64 -13.77 -35.00
C ARG A 711 -13.65 -13.14 -35.96
N ASN A 712 -13.34 -11.94 -36.45
CA ASN A 712 -14.16 -11.09 -37.32
C ASN A 712 -15.46 -10.48 -36.74
N GLN A 713 -15.98 -10.93 -35.59
CA GLN A 713 -17.24 -10.39 -35.03
C GLN A 713 -17.03 -9.33 -33.94
N TYR A 714 -15.90 -9.37 -33.23
CA TYR A 714 -15.64 -8.48 -32.10
C TYR A 714 -14.56 -7.44 -32.41
N THR A 715 -14.74 -6.23 -31.89
CA THR A 715 -13.64 -5.24 -31.76
C THR A 715 -12.88 -5.53 -30.47
N ILE A 716 -11.59 -5.80 -30.57
CA ILE A 716 -10.72 -6.08 -29.43
C ILE A 716 -9.97 -4.80 -29.07
N LEU A 717 -10.20 -4.27 -27.87
CA LEU A 717 -9.50 -3.10 -27.36
C LEU A 717 -8.22 -3.54 -26.63
N ALA A 718 -7.09 -2.98 -27.04
CA ALA A 718 -5.80 -3.18 -26.38
C ALA A 718 -5.31 -1.86 -25.76
N PRO A 719 -4.84 -1.88 -24.50
CA PRO A 719 -4.24 -0.70 -23.89
C PRO A 719 -2.92 -0.34 -24.60
N GLN A 720 -2.58 0.95 -24.61
CA GLN A 720 -1.29 1.41 -25.10
C GLN A 720 -0.18 1.10 -24.08
N MET A 721 0.96 0.64 -24.58
CA MET A 721 2.16 0.38 -23.78
C MET A 721 3.41 1.03 -24.39
N ALA A 722 3.66 0.81 -25.67
CA ALA A 722 4.80 1.33 -26.40
C ALA A 722 4.34 1.82 -27.79
N PRO A 723 4.16 3.13 -28.01
CA PRO A 723 3.47 3.65 -29.20
C PRO A 723 4.01 3.15 -30.53
N ILE A 724 5.34 3.11 -30.69
CA ILE A 724 6.01 2.66 -31.92
C ILE A 724 5.73 1.16 -32.15
N HIS A 725 6.00 0.33 -31.15
CA HIS A 725 5.84 -1.12 -31.24
C HIS A 725 4.37 -1.54 -31.37
N PHE A 726 3.47 -0.93 -30.63
CA PHE A 726 2.05 -1.31 -30.62
C PHE A 726 1.33 -0.89 -31.89
N ALA A 727 1.77 0.19 -32.56
CA ALA A 727 1.28 0.55 -33.88
C ALA A 727 1.63 -0.53 -34.94
N LEU A 728 2.79 -1.19 -34.81
CA LEU A 728 3.20 -2.31 -35.67
C LEU A 728 2.50 -3.61 -35.27
N PHE A 729 2.38 -3.87 -33.96
CA PHE A 729 1.71 -5.05 -33.42
C PHE A 729 0.22 -5.09 -33.81
N GLN A 730 -0.45 -3.94 -33.86
CA GLN A 730 -1.83 -3.86 -34.34
C GLN A 730 -1.97 -4.41 -35.76
N GLU A 731 -1.06 -4.05 -36.67
CA GLU A 731 -1.07 -4.55 -38.04
C GLU A 731 -0.81 -6.07 -38.12
N ALA A 732 0.07 -6.59 -37.25
CA ALA A 732 0.34 -8.02 -37.17
C ALA A 732 -0.94 -8.79 -36.82
N VAL A 733 -1.66 -8.36 -35.77
CA VAL A 733 -2.90 -8.99 -35.32
C VAL A 733 -4.03 -8.81 -36.34
N CYS A 734 -4.18 -7.62 -36.92
CA CYS A 734 -5.20 -7.34 -37.93
C CYS A 734 -5.02 -8.17 -39.19
N SER A 735 -3.78 -8.41 -39.62
CA SER A 735 -3.47 -9.24 -40.79
C SER A 735 -3.84 -10.72 -40.64
N GLU A 736 -4.13 -11.18 -39.42
CA GLU A 736 -4.53 -12.57 -39.12
C GLU A 736 -6.06 -12.74 -38.98
N GLY A 737 -6.83 -11.67 -39.26
CA GLY A 737 -8.30 -11.69 -39.24
C GLY A 737 -8.92 -11.35 -37.88
N TYR A 738 -8.26 -10.49 -37.10
CA TYR A 738 -8.82 -9.93 -35.85
C TYR A 738 -9.00 -8.42 -35.99
N ARG A 739 -10.03 -7.84 -35.36
CA ARG A 739 -10.20 -6.38 -35.34
C ARG A 739 -9.61 -5.82 -34.04
N LEU A 740 -8.30 -5.62 -34.01
CA LEU A 740 -7.61 -5.03 -32.85
C LEU A 740 -7.52 -3.51 -32.98
N GLU A 741 -7.94 -2.79 -31.93
CA GLU A 741 -7.77 -1.34 -31.80
C GLU A 741 -6.92 -1.05 -30.56
N VAL A 742 -5.71 -0.54 -30.78
CA VAL A 742 -4.85 -0.02 -29.70
C VAL A 742 -5.36 1.37 -29.31
N LEU A 743 -5.57 1.58 -28.01
CA LEU A 743 -5.99 2.84 -27.42
C LEU A 743 -4.84 3.87 -27.46
N SER A 744 -4.55 4.36 -28.67
CA SER A 744 -3.34 5.13 -29.00
C SER A 744 -3.23 6.49 -28.31
N HIS A 745 -4.37 7.11 -27.99
CA HIS A 745 -4.40 8.40 -27.29
C HIS A 745 -4.58 8.17 -25.79
N VAL A 746 -3.60 8.64 -25.02
CA VAL A 746 -3.60 8.53 -23.56
C VAL A 746 -3.60 9.93 -22.98
N ASP A 747 -4.49 10.15 -22.02
CA ASP A 747 -4.70 11.44 -21.36
C ASP A 747 -4.58 11.27 -19.84
N LYS A 748 -4.35 12.37 -19.13
CA LYS A 748 -4.43 12.44 -17.67
C LYS A 748 -5.77 11.95 -17.15
N LYS A 749 -6.86 12.10 -17.92
CA LYS A 749 -8.19 11.55 -17.59
C LYS A 749 -8.19 10.03 -17.42
N ASP A 750 -7.34 9.29 -18.12
CA ASP A 750 -7.23 7.83 -17.95
C ASP A 750 -6.73 7.50 -16.54
N ILE A 751 -5.77 8.28 -16.03
CA ILE A 751 -5.25 8.10 -14.66
C ILE A 751 -6.34 8.40 -13.64
N GLU A 752 -7.13 9.46 -13.83
CA GLU A 752 -8.24 9.79 -12.92
C GLU A 752 -9.31 8.68 -12.88
N ILE A 753 -9.69 8.14 -14.04
CA ILE A 753 -10.62 7.01 -14.12
C ILE A 753 -10.00 5.77 -13.48
N GLY A 754 -8.73 5.47 -13.76
CA GLY A 754 -8.02 4.35 -13.14
C GLY A 754 -8.01 4.42 -11.62
N LEU A 755 -7.69 5.59 -11.05
CA LEU A 755 -7.64 5.83 -9.60
C LEU A 755 -9.00 5.66 -8.90
N LYS A 756 -10.10 5.77 -9.66
CA LYS A 756 -11.46 5.57 -9.15
C LYS A 756 -11.81 4.08 -8.96
N TYR A 757 -11.20 3.18 -9.74
CA TYR A 757 -11.55 1.75 -9.75
C TYR A 757 -10.43 0.81 -9.29
N VAL A 758 -9.19 1.30 -9.18
CA VAL A 758 -8.01 0.54 -8.77
C VAL A 758 -7.41 1.16 -7.51
N ASN A 759 -7.12 0.33 -6.51
CA ASN A 759 -6.48 0.78 -5.27
C ASN A 759 -5.14 1.47 -5.59
N ASN A 760 -4.90 2.64 -5.01
CA ASN A 760 -3.70 3.47 -5.23
C ASN A 760 -2.40 2.85 -4.73
N ASP A 761 -2.45 1.83 -3.86
CA ASP A 761 -1.28 1.03 -3.48
C ASP A 761 -0.90 0.01 -4.56
N SER A 762 -1.75 -0.18 -5.57
CA SER A 762 -1.42 -0.94 -6.77
C SER A 762 -0.35 -0.20 -7.58
N CYS A 763 0.37 -0.93 -8.40
CA CYS A 763 1.37 -0.35 -9.29
C CYS A 763 0.75 0.59 -10.33
N TYR A 764 1.38 1.75 -10.50
CA TYR A 764 0.94 2.82 -11.40
C TYR A 764 0.57 2.36 -12.83
N PRO A 765 1.30 1.42 -13.48
CA PRO A 765 0.88 0.86 -14.77
C PRO A 765 -0.54 0.25 -14.79
N SER A 766 -0.94 -0.45 -13.72
CA SER A 766 -2.29 -1.04 -13.64
C SER A 766 -3.39 0.02 -13.65
N ILE A 767 -3.13 1.17 -13.01
CA ILE A 767 -4.06 2.30 -12.93
C ILE A 767 -4.26 2.89 -14.33
N ILE A 768 -3.17 3.15 -15.06
CA ILE A 768 -3.21 3.73 -16.41
C ILE A 768 -3.92 2.78 -17.38
N VAL A 769 -3.52 1.51 -17.40
CA VAL A 769 -4.03 0.53 -18.35
C VAL A 769 -5.52 0.27 -18.14
N ILE A 770 -5.95 0.07 -16.90
CA ILE A 770 -7.36 -0.14 -16.58
C ILE A 770 -8.17 1.13 -16.85
N GLY A 771 -7.61 2.30 -16.54
CA GLY A 771 -8.20 3.60 -16.83
C GLY A 771 -8.49 3.82 -18.32
N GLN A 772 -7.52 3.52 -19.19
CA GLN A 772 -7.68 3.59 -20.65
C GLN A 772 -8.83 2.71 -21.14
N ILE A 773 -8.87 1.45 -20.69
CA ILE A 773 -9.91 0.51 -21.08
C ILE A 773 -11.29 1.00 -20.62
N LEU A 774 -11.42 1.42 -19.37
CA LEU A 774 -12.69 1.93 -18.83
C LEU A 774 -13.16 3.18 -19.57
N ARG A 775 -12.26 4.13 -19.86
CA ARG A 775 -12.62 5.33 -20.61
C ARG A 775 -13.10 4.99 -22.01
N ALA A 776 -12.42 4.06 -22.69
CA ALA A 776 -12.83 3.62 -24.01
C ALA A 776 -14.25 3.03 -23.97
N LEU A 777 -14.56 2.16 -23.01
CA LEU A 777 -15.89 1.57 -22.86
C LEU A 777 -16.96 2.60 -22.46
N GLN A 778 -16.60 3.63 -21.69
CA GLN A 778 -17.51 4.72 -21.28
C GLN A 778 -17.75 5.77 -22.37
N SER A 779 -16.93 5.79 -23.44
CA SER A 779 -16.99 6.83 -24.47
C SER A 779 -18.25 6.80 -25.34
N GLY A 780 -19.00 5.70 -25.34
CA GLY A 780 -20.14 5.48 -26.25
C GLY A 780 -19.74 5.15 -27.69
N LYS A 781 -18.43 5.10 -28.02
CA LYS A 781 -17.91 4.81 -29.38
C LYS A 781 -18.09 3.34 -29.79
N TYR A 782 -18.15 2.42 -28.84
CA TYR A 782 -18.09 0.97 -29.08
C TYR A 782 -19.40 0.28 -28.74
N ASP A 783 -19.79 -0.70 -29.57
CA ASP A 783 -20.88 -1.61 -29.26
C ASP A 783 -20.43 -2.65 -28.22
N LEU A 784 -20.92 -2.50 -26.98
CA LEU A 784 -20.53 -3.34 -25.86
C LEU A 784 -20.91 -4.82 -26.04
N ALA A 785 -21.87 -5.15 -26.90
CA ALA A 785 -22.23 -6.54 -27.21
C ALA A 785 -21.17 -7.23 -28.08
N HIS A 786 -20.47 -6.45 -28.92
CA HIS A 786 -19.44 -6.90 -29.87
C HIS A 786 -18.07 -6.29 -29.59
N THR A 787 -17.79 -5.96 -28.32
CA THR A 787 -16.50 -5.43 -27.89
C THR A 787 -15.87 -6.36 -26.86
N ALA A 788 -14.58 -6.67 -27.05
CA ALA A 788 -13.76 -7.42 -26.11
C ALA A 788 -12.56 -6.58 -25.69
N VAL A 789 -11.94 -6.89 -24.56
CA VAL A 789 -10.70 -6.22 -24.10
C VAL A 789 -9.59 -7.24 -23.96
N ILE A 790 -8.35 -6.89 -24.30
CA ILE A 790 -7.18 -7.77 -24.16
C ILE A 790 -6.18 -7.22 -23.14
N MET A 791 -5.66 -8.10 -22.29
CA MET A 791 -4.66 -7.77 -21.27
C MET A 791 -3.59 -8.87 -21.19
N SER A 792 -2.32 -8.48 -21.06
CA SER A 792 -1.23 -9.42 -20.81
C SER A 792 -1.26 -9.98 -19.39
N GLN A 793 -0.92 -11.26 -19.23
CA GLN A 793 -0.75 -11.89 -17.92
C GLN A 793 0.58 -12.66 -17.88
N THR A 794 1.51 -12.23 -17.02
CA THR A 794 2.90 -12.72 -17.02
C THR A 794 3.11 -13.99 -16.20
N GLY A 795 2.30 -14.23 -15.16
CA GLY A 795 2.38 -15.44 -14.34
C GLY A 795 3.55 -15.51 -13.36
N GLY A 796 4.34 -14.45 -13.23
CA GLY A 796 5.45 -14.34 -12.28
C GLY A 796 5.04 -13.86 -10.88
N PRO A 797 6.00 -13.61 -9.98
CA PRO A 797 5.76 -13.18 -8.59
C PRO A 797 5.38 -11.69 -8.44
N CYS A 798 5.33 -10.95 -9.54
CA CYS A 798 4.99 -9.53 -9.55
C CYS A 798 3.46 -9.31 -9.60
N ARG A 799 3.01 -8.14 -9.15
CA ARG A 799 1.62 -7.64 -9.27
C ARG A 799 1.04 -7.75 -10.69
N ALA A 800 1.90 -7.69 -11.73
CA ALA A 800 1.51 -7.80 -13.14
C ALA A 800 0.63 -9.03 -13.44
N SER A 801 0.89 -10.15 -12.77
CA SER A 801 0.11 -11.39 -12.93
C SER A 801 -1.36 -11.25 -12.51
N ASN A 802 -1.66 -10.26 -11.66
CA ASN A 802 -2.99 -9.96 -11.13
C ASN A 802 -3.67 -8.76 -11.82
N TYR A 803 -3.06 -8.14 -12.84
CA TYR A 803 -3.70 -7.02 -13.56
C TYR A 803 -5.03 -7.41 -14.18
N LEU A 804 -5.11 -8.64 -14.70
CA LEU A 804 -6.35 -9.20 -15.24
C LEU A 804 -7.44 -9.30 -14.16
N ALA A 805 -7.09 -9.73 -12.95
CA ALA A 805 -8.02 -9.82 -11.82
C ALA A 805 -8.49 -8.43 -11.34
N LEU A 806 -7.60 -7.43 -11.36
CA LEU A 806 -7.93 -6.03 -11.08
C LEU A 806 -8.87 -5.48 -12.15
N LEU A 807 -8.61 -5.74 -13.44
CA LEU A 807 -9.46 -5.33 -14.55
C LEU A 807 -10.87 -5.97 -14.44
N LYS A 808 -10.95 -7.27 -14.13
CA LYS A 808 -12.24 -7.97 -13.90
C LYS A 808 -13.09 -7.27 -12.85
N LYS A 809 -12.49 -6.91 -11.72
CA LYS A 809 -13.16 -6.19 -10.63
C LYS A 809 -13.58 -4.78 -11.06
N ALA A 810 -12.69 -4.07 -11.76
CA ALA A 810 -12.94 -2.72 -12.24
C ALA A 810 -14.09 -2.68 -13.26
N LEU A 811 -14.11 -3.57 -14.26
CA LEU A 811 -15.19 -3.70 -15.23
C LEU A 811 -16.52 -4.03 -14.56
N ARG A 812 -16.53 -4.99 -13.62
CA ARG A 812 -17.75 -5.34 -12.87
C ARG A 812 -18.30 -4.13 -12.11
N THR A 813 -17.43 -3.45 -11.37
CA THR A 813 -17.79 -2.26 -10.60
C THR A 813 -18.30 -1.11 -11.49
N ALA A 814 -17.73 -0.97 -12.69
CA ALA A 814 -18.12 0.05 -13.65
C ALA A 814 -19.37 -0.32 -14.48
N GLY A 815 -19.96 -1.52 -14.26
CA GLY A 815 -21.15 -1.98 -14.99
C GLY A 815 -20.86 -2.75 -16.28
N PHE A 816 -19.60 -2.94 -16.66
CA PHE A 816 -19.17 -3.61 -17.89
C PHE A 816 -18.88 -5.12 -17.72
N HIS A 817 -19.56 -5.80 -16.79
CA HIS A 817 -19.31 -7.21 -16.47
C HIS A 817 -19.55 -8.18 -17.63
N LYS A 818 -20.34 -7.79 -18.63
CA LYS A 818 -20.62 -8.59 -19.84
C LYS A 818 -19.51 -8.49 -20.90
N VAL A 819 -18.62 -7.51 -20.81
CA VAL A 819 -17.52 -7.33 -21.78
C VAL A 819 -16.50 -8.45 -21.58
N PRO A 820 -16.27 -9.32 -22.58
CA PRO A 820 -15.30 -10.41 -22.47
C PRO A 820 -13.87 -9.86 -22.36
N ILE A 821 -13.06 -10.55 -21.56
CA ILE A 821 -11.64 -10.25 -21.39
C ILE A 821 -10.80 -11.39 -21.95
N LEU A 822 -9.90 -11.05 -22.87
CA LEU A 822 -8.92 -11.95 -23.46
C LEU A 822 -7.60 -11.81 -22.71
N SER A 823 -7.03 -12.94 -22.28
CA SER A 823 -5.73 -12.98 -21.62
C SER A 823 -4.66 -13.30 -22.66
N LEU A 824 -3.69 -12.42 -22.85
CA LEU A 824 -2.48 -12.71 -23.63
C LEU A 824 -1.48 -13.39 -22.69
N ASN A 825 -1.49 -14.73 -22.70
CA ASN A 825 -0.76 -15.54 -21.73
C ASN A 825 -0.05 -16.72 -22.40
N ILE A 826 1.27 -16.77 -22.24
CA ILE A 826 2.14 -17.86 -22.75
C ILE A 826 2.04 -19.12 -21.87
N ALA A 827 1.71 -18.97 -20.59
CA ALA A 827 1.61 -20.03 -19.58
C ALA A 827 0.20 -20.66 -19.41
N ARG A 828 -0.82 -20.23 -20.18
CA ARG A 828 -2.20 -20.75 -20.14
C ARG A 828 -2.83 -20.79 -18.73
N LEU A 829 -2.64 -19.73 -17.93
CA LEU A 829 -3.13 -19.68 -16.54
C LEU A 829 -4.67 -19.56 -16.44
N GLU A 830 -5.33 -18.98 -17.45
CA GLU A 830 -6.79 -19.01 -17.56
C GLU A 830 -7.25 -20.00 -18.63
N ARG A 831 -7.93 -21.06 -18.21
CA ARG A 831 -8.56 -22.03 -19.10
C ARG A 831 -9.82 -21.40 -19.72
N GLY A 832 -9.77 -21.06 -21.01
CA GLY A 832 -10.92 -20.58 -21.79
C GLY A 832 -10.78 -19.18 -22.41
N SER A 833 -9.96 -18.28 -21.86
CA SER A 833 -9.83 -16.87 -22.30
C SER A 833 -8.50 -16.52 -22.99
N SER A 834 -7.64 -17.52 -23.24
CA SER A 834 -6.28 -17.31 -23.78
C SER A 834 -6.26 -16.95 -25.27
N PHE A 835 -5.73 -15.77 -25.63
CA PHE A 835 -5.62 -15.36 -27.04
C PHE A 835 -4.70 -16.31 -27.85
N PRO A 836 -5.14 -16.84 -29.01
CA PRO A 836 -4.37 -17.84 -29.76
C PRO A 836 -3.16 -17.19 -30.45
N LEU A 837 -1.96 -17.66 -30.10
CA LEU A 837 -0.71 -17.32 -30.77
C LEU A 837 -0.41 -18.36 -31.86
N THR A 838 -0.80 -18.06 -33.10
CA THR A 838 -0.44 -18.87 -34.27
C THR A 838 1.02 -18.62 -34.66
N LEU A 839 1.67 -19.57 -35.35
CA LEU A 839 3.04 -19.38 -35.84
C LEU A 839 3.21 -18.15 -36.76
N PRO A 840 2.28 -17.86 -37.71
CA PRO A 840 2.33 -16.63 -38.51
C PRO A 840 2.25 -15.37 -37.64
N LEU A 841 1.33 -15.33 -36.67
CA LEU A 841 1.21 -14.19 -35.76
C LEU A 841 2.46 -14.01 -34.90
N LEU A 842 3.04 -15.09 -34.38
CA LEU A 842 4.27 -15.06 -33.59
C LEU A 842 5.44 -14.47 -34.40
N LYS A 843 5.61 -14.93 -35.64
CA LYS A 843 6.61 -14.41 -36.58
C LYS A 843 6.42 -12.91 -36.82
N LYS A 844 5.20 -12.49 -37.21
CA LYS A 844 4.87 -11.08 -37.46
C LYS A 844 5.05 -10.21 -36.20
N SER A 845 4.75 -10.74 -35.02
CA SER A 845 4.95 -10.04 -33.74
C SER A 845 6.43 -9.82 -33.42
N ILE A 846 7.30 -10.81 -33.68
CA ILE A 846 8.75 -10.66 -33.53
C ILE A 846 9.28 -9.57 -34.48
N MET A 847 8.84 -9.60 -35.74
CA MET A 847 9.19 -8.56 -36.72
C MET A 847 8.72 -7.17 -36.28
N ALA A 848 7.49 -7.06 -35.74
CA ALA A 848 6.94 -5.82 -35.21
C ALA A 848 7.77 -5.25 -34.06
N ILE A 849 8.16 -6.09 -33.10
CA ILE A 849 8.97 -5.65 -31.96
C ILE A 849 10.36 -5.20 -32.43
N LEU A 850 11.01 -5.96 -33.32
CA LEU A 850 12.35 -5.63 -33.82
C LEU A 850 12.36 -4.36 -34.69
N TYR A 851 11.35 -4.15 -35.54
CA TYR A 851 11.19 -2.86 -36.24
C TYR A 851 11.00 -1.71 -35.26
N GLY A 852 10.17 -1.91 -34.22
CA GLY A 852 9.97 -0.91 -33.18
C GLY A 852 11.27 -0.57 -32.43
N ASP A 853 12.05 -1.59 -32.06
CA ASP A 853 13.35 -1.42 -31.39
C ASP A 853 14.35 -0.68 -32.28
N MET A 854 14.41 -1.03 -33.57
CA MET A 854 15.28 -0.36 -34.55
C MET A 854 14.90 1.11 -34.72
N LEU A 855 13.64 1.40 -35.02
CA LEU A 855 13.15 2.76 -35.27
C LEU A 855 13.27 3.64 -34.03
N MET A 856 12.93 3.12 -32.85
CA MET A 856 13.07 3.85 -31.58
C MET A 856 14.53 4.20 -31.30
N LYS A 857 15.45 3.23 -31.45
CA LYS A 857 16.87 3.43 -31.20
C LYS A 857 17.46 4.50 -32.13
N ILE A 858 17.14 4.44 -33.41
CA ILE A 858 17.65 5.38 -34.41
C ILE A 858 17.04 6.77 -34.21
N LEU A 859 15.72 6.85 -33.96
CA LEU A 859 15.02 8.11 -33.72
C LEU A 859 15.66 8.89 -32.56
N PHE A 860 15.82 8.25 -31.39
CA PHE A 860 16.39 8.91 -30.20
C PHE A 860 17.88 9.23 -30.34
N HIS A 861 18.59 8.54 -31.23
CA HIS A 861 20.01 8.81 -31.48
C HIS A 861 20.23 9.95 -32.48
N ILE A 862 19.37 10.13 -33.48
CA ILE A 862 19.55 11.16 -34.53
C ILE A 862 18.83 12.47 -34.20
N ARG A 863 17.59 12.40 -33.71
CA ARG A 863 16.72 13.57 -33.47
C ARG A 863 17.37 14.65 -32.60
N PRO A 864 18.11 14.34 -31.51
CA PRO A 864 18.76 15.38 -30.71
C PRO A 864 19.81 16.18 -31.47
N TYR A 865 20.38 15.63 -32.55
CA TYR A 865 21.49 16.23 -33.29
C TYR A 865 21.07 16.77 -34.66
N GLU A 866 19.80 16.65 -35.06
CA GLU A 866 19.37 17.02 -36.41
C GLU A 866 19.60 18.53 -36.70
N ILE A 867 20.16 18.83 -37.88
CA ILE A 867 20.35 20.23 -38.31
C ILE A 867 19.02 20.85 -38.69
N ASN A 868 18.23 20.11 -39.48
CA ASN A 868 16.90 20.52 -39.95
C ASN A 868 15.84 19.91 -39.03
N THR A 869 15.30 20.71 -38.12
CA THR A 869 14.30 20.27 -37.15
C THR A 869 13.09 19.63 -37.85
N GLY A 870 12.72 18.42 -37.44
CA GLY A 870 11.59 17.66 -37.97
C GLY A 870 11.91 16.69 -39.11
N SER A 871 13.10 16.77 -39.73
CA SER A 871 13.49 15.84 -40.82
C SER A 871 13.52 14.39 -40.35
N THR A 872 14.00 14.13 -39.12
CA THR A 872 14.04 12.78 -38.55
C THR A 872 12.64 12.21 -38.33
N ASN A 873 11.69 13.04 -37.89
CA ASN A 873 10.30 12.63 -37.65
C ASN A 873 9.55 12.33 -38.95
N GLN A 874 9.82 13.09 -40.02
CA GLN A 874 9.24 12.84 -41.34
C GLN A 874 9.72 11.48 -41.90
N LEU A 875 11.03 11.24 -41.89
CA LEU A 875 11.60 9.97 -42.36
C LEU A 875 11.11 8.79 -41.50
N PHE A 876 10.99 8.98 -40.19
CA PHE A 876 10.38 8.01 -39.30
C PHE A 876 8.95 7.66 -39.71
N ALA A 877 8.10 8.64 -40.05
CA ALA A 877 6.72 8.38 -40.47
C ALA A 877 6.62 7.61 -41.80
N GLU A 878 7.53 7.88 -42.73
CA GLU A 878 7.63 7.15 -44.00
C GLU A 878 8.03 5.69 -43.76
N TRP A 879 9.09 5.46 -42.99
CA TRP A 879 9.52 4.11 -42.61
C TRP A 879 8.46 3.37 -41.80
N MET A 880 7.75 4.07 -40.92
CA MET A 880 6.67 3.49 -40.15
C MET A 880 5.61 2.88 -41.07
N THR A 881 5.28 3.55 -42.17
CA THR A 881 4.32 3.09 -43.18
C THR A 881 4.84 1.87 -43.94
N ARG A 882 6.12 1.88 -44.36
CA ARG A 882 6.76 0.74 -45.04
C ARG A 882 6.85 -0.51 -44.14
N CYS A 883 7.24 -0.34 -42.88
CA CYS A 883 7.31 -1.42 -41.91
C CYS A 883 5.92 -2.05 -41.67
N LYS A 884 4.86 -1.24 -41.55
CA LYS A 884 3.47 -1.73 -41.43
C LYS A 884 3.06 -2.57 -42.64
N ALA A 885 3.39 -2.13 -43.86
CA ALA A 885 3.11 -2.90 -45.08
C ALA A 885 3.80 -4.27 -45.06
N ASN A 886 5.08 -4.33 -44.67
CA ASN A 886 5.81 -5.60 -44.58
C ASN A 886 5.24 -6.53 -43.49
N ILE A 887 4.80 -6.00 -42.35
CA ILE A 887 4.23 -6.83 -41.27
C ILE A 887 2.95 -7.54 -41.72
N ARG A 888 2.10 -6.86 -42.50
CA ARG A 888 0.87 -7.48 -43.04
C ARG A 888 1.20 -8.72 -43.88
N GLN A 889 2.29 -8.65 -44.66
CA GLN A 889 2.75 -9.75 -45.51
C GLN A 889 3.59 -10.80 -44.76
N GLY A 890 4.42 -10.38 -43.80
CA GLY A 890 5.36 -11.25 -43.08
C GLY A 890 6.55 -11.71 -43.92
N ASN A 891 7.04 -10.90 -44.86
CA ASN A 891 8.14 -11.26 -45.76
C ASN A 891 9.51 -11.05 -45.10
N ASP A 892 10.33 -12.10 -45.08
CA ASP A 892 11.66 -12.11 -44.44
C ASP A 892 12.74 -11.40 -45.25
N VAL A 893 12.62 -11.40 -46.58
CA VAL A 893 13.57 -10.75 -47.49
C VAL A 893 13.42 -9.24 -47.37
N VAL A 894 12.19 -8.76 -47.54
CA VAL A 894 11.84 -7.34 -47.35
C VAL A 894 12.18 -6.87 -45.93
N PHE A 895 12.00 -7.73 -44.93
CA PHE A 895 12.41 -7.42 -43.56
C PHE A 895 13.92 -7.13 -43.44
N ARG A 896 14.74 -7.99 -44.02
CA ARG A 896 16.20 -7.82 -44.03
C ARG A 896 16.60 -6.55 -44.78
N GLU A 897 16.06 -6.35 -45.97
CA GLU A 897 16.33 -5.17 -46.81
C GLU A 897 15.97 -3.89 -46.05
N ASN A 898 14.75 -3.80 -45.51
CA ASN A 898 14.31 -2.66 -44.71
C ASN A 898 15.24 -2.36 -43.53
N MET A 899 15.79 -3.36 -42.84
CA MET A 899 16.74 -3.11 -41.74
C MET A 899 18.00 -2.37 -42.19
N HIS A 900 18.54 -2.72 -43.37
CA HIS A 900 19.70 -2.03 -43.95
C HIS A 900 19.33 -0.65 -44.49
N GLU A 901 18.19 -0.54 -45.17
CA GLU A 901 17.73 0.73 -45.74
C GLU A 901 17.37 1.76 -44.66
N ILE A 902 16.75 1.34 -43.56
CA ILE A 902 16.49 2.22 -42.41
C ILE A 902 17.81 2.82 -41.91
N VAL A 903 18.83 1.99 -41.64
CA VAL A 903 20.13 2.48 -41.16
C VAL A 903 20.73 3.48 -42.17
N ARG A 904 20.77 3.11 -43.45
CA ARG A 904 21.32 3.96 -44.53
C ARG A 904 20.61 5.31 -44.62
N ASP A 905 19.28 5.31 -44.64
CA ASP A 905 18.50 6.53 -44.87
C ASP A 905 18.62 7.50 -43.68
N PHE A 906 18.65 6.98 -42.44
CA PHE A 906 18.85 7.81 -41.26
C PHE A 906 20.31 8.27 -41.07
N GLU A 907 21.30 7.51 -41.54
CA GLU A 907 22.70 7.98 -41.58
C GLU A 907 22.89 9.17 -42.53
N ASN A 908 22.04 9.29 -43.55
CA ASN A 908 22.10 10.40 -44.50
C ASN A 908 21.49 11.70 -43.94
N ILE A 909 20.83 11.67 -42.79
CA ILE A 909 20.33 12.89 -42.13
C ILE A 909 21.53 13.74 -41.68
N PRO A 910 21.59 15.03 -42.07
CA PRO A 910 22.58 15.96 -41.57
C PRO A 910 22.41 16.19 -40.07
N ILE A 911 23.47 15.91 -39.30
CA ILE A 911 23.52 16.11 -37.85
C ILE A 911 24.65 17.06 -37.47
N ARG A 912 24.50 17.73 -36.33
CA ARG A 912 25.55 18.56 -35.71
C ARG A 912 26.64 17.66 -35.14
N ASP A 913 27.89 18.06 -35.32
CA ASP A 913 29.06 17.37 -34.73
C ASP A 913 29.30 17.87 -33.30
N GLU A 914 28.35 17.55 -32.41
CA GLU A 914 28.42 17.85 -30.98
C GLU A 914 28.23 16.58 -30.16
N LYS A 915 28.88 16.49 -29.00
CA LYS A 915 28.72 15.33 -28.10
C LYS A 915 27.78 15.69 -26.96
N LYS A 916 26.60 15.08 -26.94
CA LYS A 916 25.61 15.28 -25.85
C LYS A 916 25.78 14.24 -24.76
N ALA A 917 25.33 14.60 -23.55
CA ALA A 917 25.24 13.65 -22.46
C ALA A 917 24.21 12.56 -22.81
N ARG A 918 24.53 11.29 -22.54
CA ARG A 918 23.65 10.15 -22.79
C ARG A 918 22.99 9.72 -21.49
N VAL A 919 21.66 9.68 -21.48
CA VAL A 919 20.85 9.38 -20.29
C VAL A 919 20.12 8.05 -20.50
N GLY A 920 20.42 7.05 -19.67
CA GLY A 920 19.78 5.74 -19.74
C GLY A 920 18.44 5.68 -19.01
N LEU A 921 17.38 5.25 -19.70
CA LEU A 921 16.07 5.03 -19.08
C LEU A 921 15.88 3.56 -18.68
N VAL A 922 15.94 3.31 -17.37
CA VAL A 922 15.71 2.00 -16.74
C VAL A 922 14.48 2.06 -15.83
N GLY A 923 13.78 0.94 -15.67
CA GLY A 923 12.61 0.88 -14.80
C GLY A 923 11.55 -0.12 -15.26
N GLU A 924 10.33 0.08 -14.73
CA GLU A 924 9.16 -0.72 -15.04
C GLU A 924 8.79 -0.64 -16.54
N ILE A 925 8.41 -1.78 -17.13
CA ILE A 925 8.29 -1.91 -18.59
C ILE A 925 7.33 -0.91 -19.23
N LEU A 926 6.16 -0.66 -18.64
CA LEU A 926 5.20 0.30 -19.17
C LEU A 926 5.71 1.73 -18.99
N VAL A 927 6.25 2.05 -17.80
CA VAL A 927 6.77 3.40 -17.53
C VAL A 927 7.91 3.75 -18.50
N LYS A 928 8.78 2.80 -18.86
CA LYS A 928 9.85 3.05 -19.82
C LYS A 928 9.36 3.56 -21.18
N TYR A 929 8.35 2.92 -21.77
CA TYR A 929 7.95 3.18 -23.16
C TYR A 929 6.73 4.08 -23.30
N HIS A 930 5.91 4.21 -22.25
CA HIS A 930 4.65 4.92 -22.33
C HIS A 930 4.85 6.43 -22.03
N PRO A 931 4.59 7.34 -23.00
CA PRO A 931 4.90 8.78 -22.85
C PRO A 931 4.21 9.43 -21.65
N VAL A 932 2.90 9.23 -21.50
CA VAL A 932 2.17 9.80 -20.35
C VAL A 932 2.61 9.19 -19.00
N ALA A 933 3.02 7.92 -18.98
CA ALA A 933 3.41 7.25 -17.75
C ALA A 933 4.78 7.74 -17.22
N ASN A 934 5.71 8.08 -18.13
CA ASN A 934 6.99 8.69 -17.76
C ASN A 934 6.99 10.22 -17.79
N ASN A 935 5.83 10.87 -17.96
CA ASN A 935 5.70 12.32 -18.10
C ASN A 935 6.49 12.91 -19.30
N ASN A 936 6.48 12.20 -20.43
CA ASN A 936 7.18 12.56 -21.67
C ASN A 936 8.68 12.76 -21.44
N LEU A 937 9.31 11.85 -20.69
CA LEU A 937 10.70 11.97 -20.26
C LEU A 937 11.68 12.05 -21.45
N VAL A 938 11.36 11.39 -22.56
CA VAL A 938 12.17 11.45 -23.78
C VAL A 938 12.26 12.89 -24.28
N ASP A 939 11.11 13.51 -24.56
CA ASP A 939 11.05 14.87 -25.10
C ASP A 939 11.66 15.87 -24.09
N PHE A 940 11.39 15.70 -22.80
CA PHE A 940 11.99 16.53 -21.75
C PHE A 940 13.53 16.47 -21.73
N ILE A 941 14.12 15.28 -21.86
CA ILE A 941 15.58 15.12 -21.83
C ILE A 941 16.23 15.66 -23.12
N GLU A 942 15.56 15.48 -24.25
CA GLU A 942 16.01 16.05 -25.52
C GLU A 942 15.95 17.58 -25.52
N ASP A 943 14.88 18.16 -24.98
CA ASP A 943 14.72 19.62 -24.80
C ASP A 943 15.80 20.21 -23.86
N MET A 944 16.28 19.40 -22.90
CA MET A 944 17.41 19.76 -22.02
C MET A 944 18.78 19.57 -22.70
N GLY A 945 18.83 19.17 -23.97
CA GLY A 945 20.06 19.05 -24.75
C GLY A 945 20.83 17.74 -24.54
N ALA A 946 20.15 16.65 -24.14
CA ALA A 946 20.75 15.34 -23.94
C ALA A 946 20.16 14.27 -24.89
N GLU A 947 20.90 13.16 -25.06
CA GLU A 947 20.46 12.00 -25.83
C GLU A 947 19.84 10.95 -24.91
N MET A 948 18.64 10.49 -25.23
CA MET A 948 17.96 9.43 -24.47
C MET A 948 18.37 8.04 -24.97
N VAL A 949 18.71 7.14 -24.04
CA VAL A 949 19.04 5.74 -24.33
C VAL A 949 18.03 4.82 -23.66
N VAL A 950 17.15 4.21 -24.46
CA VAL A 950 16.13 3.27 -23.98
C VAL A 950 16.48 1.85 -24.44
N PRO A 951 16.62 0.86 -23.53
CA PRO A 951 16.81 -0.55 -23.92
C PRO A 951 15.65 -1.06 -24.78
N GLY A 952 15.88 -2.04 -25.64
CA GLY A 952 14.86 -2.57 -26.54
C GLY A 952 13.75 -3.31 -25.80
N LEU A 953 12.55 -3.35 -26.40
CA LEU A 953 11.45 -4.16 -25.91
C LEU A 953 11.73 -5.66 -26.10
N MET A 954 12.44 -6.05 -27.16
CA MET A 954 12.82 -7.47 -27.35
C MET A 954 13.74 -7.99 -26.24
N ASP A 955 14.59 -7.13 -25.66
CA ASP A 955 15.49 -7.50 -24.56
C ASP A 955 14.72 -8.04 -23.35
N PHE A 956 13.56 -7.48 -23.06
CA PHE A 956 12.69 -7.96 -21.98
C PHE A 956 12.17 -9.38 -22.25
N PHE A 957 11.71 -9.66 -23.48
CA PHE A 957 11.22 -11.00 -23.84
C PHE A 957 12.34 -12.05 -23.84
N LEU A 958 13.52 -11.68 -24.33
CA LEU A 958 14.71 -12.53 -24.28
C LEU A 958 15.15 -12.80 -22.83
N TYR A 959 15.12 -11.79 -21.96
CA TYR A 959 15.35 -11.96 -20.53
C TYR A 959 14.36 -12.94 -19.89
N CYS A 960 13.06 -12.79 -20.15
CA CYS A 960 12.05 -13.73 -19.65
C CYS A 960 12.26 -15.17 -20.16
N ALA A 961 12.65 -15.33 -21.43
CA ALA A 961 12.97 -16.65 -21.99
C ALA A 961 14.24 -17.25 -21.36
N TYR A 962 15.27 -16.43 -21.13
CA TYR A 962 16.51 -16.86 -20.49
C TYR A 962 16.29 -17.36 -19.05
N GLY A 963 15.23 -16.89 -18.39
CA GLY A 963 14.77 -17.44 -17.10
C GLY A 963 14.57 -18.97 -17.11
N GLY A 964 14.28 -19.60 -18.26
CA GLY A 964 14.22 -21.07 -18.36
C GLY A 964 15.58 -21.77 -18.13
N GLU A 965 16.69 -21.14 -18.52
CA GLU A 965 18.05 -21.60 -18.25
C GLU A 965 18.38 -21.43 -16.76
N SER A 966 18.15 -20.23 -16.21
CA SER A 966 18.37 -19.94 -14.79
C SER A 966 17.55 -20.84 -13.88
N ASP A 967 16.27 -21.07 -14.20
CA ASP A 967 15.39 -21.97 -13.45
C ASP A 967 15.94 -23.40 -13.45
N ASN A 968 16.41 -23.92 -14.59
CA ASN A 968 16.97 -25.27 -14.66
C ASN A 968 18.30 -25.37 -13.90
N ARG A 969 19.17 -24.38 -14.05
CA ARG A 969 20.51 -24.36 -13.45
C ARG A 969 20.48 -24.22 -11.95
N PHE A 970 19.67 -23.30 -11.43
CA PHE A 970 19.69 -22.93 -10.01
C PHE A 970 18.48 -23.44 -9.23
N LEU A 971 17.31 -23.55 -9.88
CA LEU A 971 16.04 -23.80 -9.19
C LEU A 971 15.43 -25.19 -9.48
N GLY A 972 16.18 -26.09 -10.10
CA GLY A 972 15.70 -27.44 -10.41
C GLY A 972 14.54 -27.49 -11.43
N GLY A 973 14.42 -26.47 -12.28
CA GLY A 973 13.43 -26.38 -13.35
C GLY A 973 13.57 -27.49 -14.40
N SER A 974 12.52 -27.73 -15.19
CA SER A 974 12.50 -28.79 -16.20
C SER A 974 13.50 -28.56 -17.34
N LYS A 975 14.26 -29.61 -17.69
CA LYS A 975 15.15 -29.61 -18.87
C LYS A 975 14.39 -29.34 -20.18
N MET A 976 13.13 -29.81 -20.29
CA MET A 976 12.29 -29.56 -21.46
C MET A 976 11.97 -28.07 -21.60
N ARG A 977 11.62 -27.40 -20.49
CA ARG A 977 11.35 -25.95 -20.50
C ARG A 977 12.58 -25.15 -20.93
N ARG A 978 13.77 -25.55 -20.49
CA ARG A 978 15.05 -24.98 -20.93
C ARG A 978 15.24 -25.10 -22.44
N VAL A 979 15.05 -26.30 -23.00
CA VAL A 979 15.17 -26.55 -24.44
C VAL A 979 14.19 -25.70 -25.24
N ILE A 980 12.92 -25.62 -24.83
CA ILE A 980 11.89 -24.78 -25.47
C ILE A 980 12.29 -23.30 -25.41
N SER A 981 12.78 -22.83 -24.26
CA SER A 981 13.17 -21.44 -24.06
C SER A 981 14.38 -21.08 -24.92
N HIS A 982 15.37 -21.96 -25.02
CA HIS A 982 16.53 -21.79 -25.90
C HIS A 982 16.13 -21.81 -27.38
N ALA A 983 15.24 -22.71 -27.79
CA ALA A 983 14.72 -22.73 -29.16
C ALA A 983 14.03 -21.41 -29.52
N PHE A 984 13.25 -20.84 -28.59
CA PHE A 984 12.64 -19.52 -28.76
C PHE A 984 13.68 -18.40 -28.85
N ILE A 985 14.69 -18.38 -27.97
CA ILE A 985 15.78 -17.39 -28.01
C ILE A 985 16.50 -17.46 -29.36
N LEU A 986 16.87 -18.65 -29.83
CA LEU A 986 17.55 -18.84 -31.11
C LEU A 986 16.67 -18.41 -32.29
N TYR A 987 15.35 -18.66 -32.22
CA TYR A 987 14.41 -18.21 -33.23
C TYR A 987 14.33 -16.68 -33.30
N VAL A 988 14.24 -16.00 -32.16
CA VAL A 988 14.26 -14.53 -32.09
C VAL A 988 15.61 -13.96 -32.55
N GLU A 989 16.72 -14.53 -32.08
CA GLU A 989 18.08 -14.10 -32.43
C GLU A 989 18.38 -14.28 -33.92
N ARG A 990 17.75 -15.24 -34.61
CA ARG A 990 17.83 -15.35 -36.08
C ARG A 990 17.32 -14.09 -36.80
N TYR A 991 16.21 -13.51 -36.35
CA TYR A 991 15.69 -12.25 -36.90
C TYR A 991 16.48 -11.06 -36.40
N ARG A 992 16.84 -11.05 -35.11
CA ARG A 992 17.65 -9.99 -34.49
C ARG A 992 19.02 -9.86 -35.12
N LYS A 993 19.61 -10.95 -35.61
CA LYS A 993 20.86 -10.93 -36.38
C LYS A 993 20.78 -10.01 -37.59
N MET A 994 19.63 -9.94 -38.28
CA MET A 994 19.46 -9.05 -39.44
C MET A 994 19.55 -7.57 -39.02
N MET A 995 18.92 -7.21 -37.90
CA MET A 995 19.05 -5.88 -37.28
C MET A 995 20.50 -5.61 -36.84
N ARG A 996 21.14 -6.58 -36.18
CA ARG A 996 22.53 -6.45 -35.72
C ARG A 996 23.49 -6.22 -36.87
N THR A 997 23.43 -7.02 -37.93
CA THR A 997 24.31 -6.85 -39.10
C THR A 997 24.12 -5.50 -39.79
N ALA A 998 22.90 -4.98 -39.84
CA ALA A 998 22.65 -3.63 -40.35
C ALA A 998 23.31 -2.55 -39.46
N LEU A 999 23.26 -2.71 -38.14
CA LEU A 999 23.86 -1.77 -37.18
C LEU A 999 25.38 -1.91 -37.05
N GLU A 1000 25.95 -3.11 -37.15
CA GLU A 1000 27.41 -3.37 -37.08
C GLU A 1000 28.14 -2.72 -38.28
N ASN A 1001 27.45 -2.60 -39.42
CA ASN A 1001 27.98 -1.95 -40.62
C ASN A 1001 27.76 -0.42 -40.62
N SER A 1002 27.10 0.13 -39.60
CA SER A 1002 26.86 1.57 -39.45
C SER A 1002 28.10 2.29 -38.94
N ARG A 1003 28.26 3.56 -39.34
CA ARG A 1003 29.26 4.46 -38.77
C ARG A 1003 28.78 5.18 -37.51
N ARG A 1004 27.47 5.21 -37.27
CA ARG A 1004 26.83 6.02 -36.20
C ARG A 1004 26.19 5.18 -35.09
N PHE A 1005 25.69 3.99 -35.39
CA PHE A 1005 24.91 3.21 -34.42
C PHE A 1005 25.68 2.03 -33.83
N THR A 1006 25.27 1.59 -32.64
CA THR A 1006 25.80 0.38 -31.99
C THR A 1006 24.86 -0.80 -32.18
N ALA A 1007 25.40 -2.01 -32.32
CA ALA A 1007 24.57 -3.21 -32.31
C ALA A 1007 24.24 -3.65 -30.87
N PRO A 1008 23.03 -4.15 -30.60
CA PRO A 1008 22.70 -4.69 -29.30
C PRO A 1008 23.39 -6.05 -29.06
N ALA A 1009 23.78 -6.33 -27.82
CA ALA A 1009 24.32 -7.61 -27.40
C ALA A 1009 23.23 -8.70 -27.36
N THR A 1010 23.63 -9.95 -27.58
CA THR A 1010 22.75 -11.11 -27.37
C THR A 1010 22.48 -11.32 -25.88
N ILE A 1011 21.38 -12.00 -25.57
CA ILE A 1011 21.06 -12.35 -24.18
C ILE A 1011 22.13 -13.24 -23.52
N PHE A 1012 22.84 -14.06 -24.30
CA PHE A 1012 23.92 -14.91 -23.79
C PHE A 1012 25.21 -14.13 -23.51
N GLU A 1013 25.50 -13.08 -24.28
CA GLU A 1013 26.60 -12.15 -23.98
C GLU A 1013 26.26 -11.34 -22.73
N MET A 1014 25.05 -10.79 -22.65
CA MET A 1014 24.59 -10.04 -21.48
C MET A 1014 24.61 -10.88 -20.20
N ALA A 1015 24.30 -12.18 -20.26
CA ALA A 1015 24.34 -13.05 -19.09
C ALA A 1015 25.76 -13.43 -18.61
N LYS A 1016 26.80 -13.10 -19.40
CA LYS A 1016 28.21 -13.32 -19.01
C LYS A 1016 28.86 -12.05 -18.46
N LEU A 1017 28.33 -10.88 -18.81
CA LEU A 1017 28.69 -9.58 -18.24
C LEU A 1017 28.14 -9.48 -16.82
#